data_AF-A0A952YC31-F1
#
_entry.id   AF-A0A952YC31-F1
#
_cell.length_a   1.000
_cell.length_b   1.000
_cell.length_c   1.000
_cell.angle_alpha   90.00
_cell.angle_beta   90.00
_cell.angle_gamma   90.00
#
_symmetry.space_group_name_H-M   'P 1'
#
loop_
_entity.id
_entity.type
_entity.pdbx_description
1 polymer ?
#
loop_
_entity_poly.entity_id
_entity_poly.type
_entity_poly.pdbx_seq_one_letter_code
_entity_poly.pdbx_strand_id
1 'polypeptide(L)'
;QRDLAMAYSPGVAAACEEIVADPANVFRYTSRGNLVGVVTNGTAVLGLGDIGALAAKPVMEGKAVLFKKFAGIDVFDLELNERDLDRLVDIIAALEPTFGGINLEDIKAPDCFYVERRLRERMKIPVFHDDQHGTAIVVGAAILNGLKVVGKEIGQVKLVCSGAGAAALACLDLLVDLGLPLANIWVADIAGVVYRGRKELMDPAKERFAQDTLHRGLGEIIADADVFLGLSAGGVLKKEMVAKMATRPLVFALANPTPEIMPEEVKAVRDDAVIATGRTDYPNQVNNVLCFPFVFRGTLDVGATTITREMEIAAVNAVAELARAEMSDIVATAYGAPNMAFGPEYLIPKPFDPRLIVKIAPAVAKAAMDSGVATRPIADFDAYHTQLEQFVYHSGHFMRPIFAAARRASGRRIVFAEGEDERVLRAVQVVADERLARPILVGRPAVIERRLERFGLRMKPGVDFEIVNPEWDERYRAYWQEYHRLTDRSGITEEYAQIEMRRRLTLIGAMMVHMGDADGLICGTFGTFPLHLHYVHQVIGRRPGASVYAAMNTLMLPNRQVTLVDTHVNADPDAQQIAEITLMAADELRRFGIMPKAALLSHSNFGTSNHPDAVKMREALALIRERAPELEVDGEMHGDVALDAELRHRIMPRSTLTGEANLLVLPGIDAANIAYNLLKTAAGHNVAIGPVLLGAARPVHILTASATVRRIVNMAAWTVIDASVDR
;
A
#
# COMPACT_ATOMS: atom_id res chain seq x y z
N GLN A 1 -8.28 -20.10 -32.37
CA GLN A 1 -7.38 -20.97 -33.16
C GLN A 1 -5.94 -20.48 -33.14
N ARG A 2 -5.66 -19.21 -33.49
CA ARG A 2 -4.32 -18.60 -33.40
C ARG A 2 -3.71 -18.68 -31.99
N ASP A 3 -4.47 -18.32 -30.96
CA ASP A 3 -3.96 -18.31 -29.58
C ASP A 3 -3.62 -19.71 -29.07
N LEU A 4 -4.43 -20.71 -29.44
CA LEU A 4 -4.13 -22.12 -29.11
C LEU A 4 -2.87 -22.63 -29.82
N ALA A 5 -2.68 -22.26 -31.09
CA ALA A 5 -1.48 -22.61 -31.85
C ALA A 5 -0.21 -21.92 -31.33
N MET A 6 -0.34 -20.79 -30.62
CA MET A 6 0.76 -20.10 -29.94
C MET A 6 1.03 -20.67 -28.54
N ALA A 7 -0.02 -20.88 -27.75
CA ALA A 7 0.07 -21.38 -26.38
C ALA A 7 0.41 -22.88 -26.32
N TYR A 8 0.11 -23.63 -27.37
CA TYR A 8 0.35 -25.07 -27.48
C TYR A 8 0.98 -25.41 -28.83
N SER A 9 0.82 -26.65 -29.30
CA SER A 9 1.40 -27.08 -30.56
C SER A 9 0.82 -26.33 -31.77
N PRO A 10 1.66 -25.89 -32.72
CA PRO A 10 3.12 -26.06 -32.76
C PRO A 10 3.93 -24.97 -32.02
N GLY A 11 3.35 -23.81 -31.68
CA GLY A 11 4.07 -22.62 -31.20
C GLY A 11 4.87 -22.82 -29.91
N VAL A 12 4.39 -23.65 -28.98
CA VAL A 12 5.11 -23.95 -27.72
C VAL A 12 6.51 -24.55 -27.94
N ALA A 13 6.74 -25.21 -29.09
CA ALA A 13 8.04 -25.79 -29.42
C ALA A 13 9.15 -24.72 -29.50
N ALA A 14 8.85 -23.51 -29.96
CA ALA A 14 9.82 -22.42 -30.04
C ALA A 14 10.33 -22.03 -28.65
N ALA A 15 9.46 -21.96 -27.64
CA ALA A 15 9.86 -21.70 -26.26
C ALA A 15 10.76 -22.83 -25.71
N CYS A 16 10.47 -24.09 -26.04
CA CYS A 16 11.30 -25.23 -25.66
C CYS A 16 12.70 -25.16 -26.31
N GLU A 17 12.78 -24.85 -27.60
CA GLU A 17 14.04 -24.71 -28.35
C GLU A 17 14.90 -23.58 -27.78
N GLU A 18 14.30 -22.45 -27.42
CA GLU A 18 15.01 -21.33 -26.75
C GLU A 18 15.57 -21.71 -25.38
N ILE A 19 14.89 -22.58 -24.62
CA ILE A 19 15.36 -23.07 -23.31
C ILE A 19 16.47 -24.13 -23.49
N VAL A 20 16.39 -24.96 -24.53
CA VAL A 20 17.46 -25.90 -24.89
C VAL A 20 18.73 -25.14 -25.28
N ALA A 21 18.60 -24.03 -26.02
CA ALA A 21 19.72 -23.19 -26.43
C ALA A 21 20.34 -22.42 -25.26
N ASP A 22 19.51 -21.85 -24.38
CA ASP A 22 19.94 -21.18 -23.15
C ASP A 22 18.98 -21.53 -22.00
N PRO A 23 19.39 -22.37 -21.04
CA PRO A 23 18.56 -22.74 -19.90
C PRO A 23 18.04 -21.54 -19.09
N ALA A 24 18.71 -20.39 -19.10
CA ALA A 24 18.25 -19.19 -18.41
C ALA A 24 16.95 -18.61 -19.00
N ASN A 25 16.65 -18.91 -20.27
CA ASN A 25 15.40 -18.49 -20.91
C ASN A 25 14.15 -19.12 -20.29
N VAL A 26 14.28 -20.16 -19.46
CA VAL A 26 13.16 -20.76 -18.72
C VAL A 26 12.42 -19.70 -17.89
N PHE A 27 13.14 -18.70 -17.37
CA PHE A 27 12.55 -17.61 -16.60
C PHE A 27 11.74 -16.62 -17.45
N ARG A 28 12.03 -16.51 -18.75
CA ARG A 28 11.37 -15.58 -19.67
C ARG A 28 10.12 -16.19 -20.30
N TYR A 29 10.17 -17.49 -20.61
CA TYR A 29 9.12 -18.17 -21.35
C TYR A 29 8.21 -19.04 -20.49
N THR A 30 8.46 -19.15 -19.18
CA THR A 30 7.62 -19.93 -18.25
C THR A 30 7.31 -19.13 -16.99
N SER A 31 6.38 -19.63 -16.17
CA SER A 31 6.04 -19.05 -14.87
C SER A 31 7.12 -19.25 -13.81
N ARG A 32 8.19 -20.01 -14.08
CA ARG A 32 9.22 -20.37 -13.09
C ARG A 32 9.78 -19.17 -12.34
N GLY A 33 9.98 -18.03 -13.00
CA GLY A 33 10.53 -16.82 -12.39
C GLY A 33 9.64 -16.17 -11.32
N ASN A 34 8.39 -16.59 -11.19
CA ASN A 34 7.45 -16.08 -10.21
C ASN A 34 6.78 -17.20 -9.38
N LEU A 35 7.19 -18.47 -9.56
CA LEU A 35 6.56 -19.63 -8.94
C LEU A 35 7.38 -20.15 -7.75
N VAL A 36 6.78 -20.22 -6.57
CA VAL A 36 7.39 -20.77 -5.35
C VAL A 36 6.69 -22.07 -4.95
N GLY A 37 7.47 -23.07 -4.56
CA GLY A 37 6.95 -24.30 -3.96
C GLY A 37 6.90 -24.15 -2.45
N VAL A 38 5.70 -24.17 -1.85
CA VAL A 38 5.55 -24.28 -0.39
C VAL A 38 5.52 -25.75 -0.04
N VAL A 39 6.56 -26.24 0.64
CA VAL A 39 6.78 -27.68 0.83
C VAL A 39 6.75 -28.03 2.31
N THR A 40 5.98 -29.06 2.66
CA THR A 40 5.92 -29.61 4.02
C THR A 40 5.87 -31.13 3.99
N ASN A 41 6.21 -31.79 5.10
CA ASN A 41 5.83 -33.19 5.36
C ASN A 41 4.81 -33.33 6.51
N GLY A 42 4.31 -32.22 7.05
CA GLY A 42 3.30 -32.16 8.09
C GLY A 42 3.75 -32.67 9.46
N THR A 43 5.05 -32.62 9.76
CA THR A 43 5.61 -33.14 11.02
C THR A 43 5.56 -32.16 12.19
N ALA A 44 5.35 -30.87 11.93
CA ALA A 44 5.32 -29.83 12.97
C ALA A 44 4.32 -28.72 12.63
N VAL A 45 3.08 -29.08 12.29
CA VAL A 45 2.07 -28.12 11.84
C VAL A 45 1.59 -27.26 13.00
N LEU A 46 1.96 -25.97 13.01
CA LEU A 46 1.60 -25.02 14.07
C LEU A 46 1.93 -25.58 15.47
N GLY A 47 1.00 -25.46 16.42
CA GLY A 47 1.07 -26.12 17.74
C GLY A 47 0.45 -27.53 17.77
N LEU A 48 0.05 -28.09 16.63
CA LEU A 48 -0.61 -29.40 16.54
C LEU A 48 0.38 -30.55 16.44
N GLY A 49 1.63 -30.26 16.05
CA GLY A 49 2.70 -31.24 15.90
C GLY A 49 2.54 -32.08 14.64
N ASP A 50 2.82 -33.37 14.78
CA ASP A 50 2.84 -34.31 13.65
C ASP A 50 1.43 -34.80 13.31
N ILE A 51 0.76 -34.07 12.42
CA ILE A 51 -0.59 -34.40 11.92
C ILE A 51 -0.56 -34.99 10.50
N GLY A 52 0.63 -35.07 9.90
CA GLY A 52 0.87 -35.64 8.58
C GLY A 52 0.51 -34.71 7.42
N ALA A 53 1.03 -35.06 6.23
CA ALA A 53 0.94 -34.28 5.00
C ALA A 53 -0.49 -33.81 4.66
N LEU A 54 -1.48 -34.72 4.66
CA LEU A 54 -2.86 -34.36 4.27
C LEU A 54 -3.48 -33.30 5.17
N ALA A 55 -3.26 -33.39 6.48
CA ALA A 55 -3.84 -32.45 7.44
C ALA A 55 -3.10 -31.10 7.46
N ALA A 56 -1.86 -31.04 6.96
CA ALA A 56 -1.09 -29.80 6.82
C ALA A 56 -1.61 -28.91 5.67
N LYS A 57 -2.29 -29.50 4.68
CA LYS A 57 -2.72 -28.83 3.44
C LYS A 57 -3.40 -27.46 3.64
N PRO A 58 -4.38 -27.29 4.55
CA PRO A 58 -5.02 -25.98 4.75
C PRO A 58 -4.05 -24.87 5.18
N VAL A 59 -3.00 -25.20 5.94
CA VAL A 59 -1.97 -24.24 6.35
C VAL A 59 -1.11 -23.84 5.15
N MET A 60 -0.76 -24.81 4.29
CA MET A 60 0.03 -24.57 3.09
C MET A 60 -0.73 -23.74 2.04
N GLU A 61 -2.01 -24.06 1.78
CA GLU A 61 -2.89 -23.25 0.95
C GLU A 61 -3.05 -21.82 1.51
N GLY A 62 -3.15 -21.70 2.84
CA GLY A 62 -3.12 -20.41 3.53
C GLY A 62 -1.86 -19.60 3.19
N LYS A 63 -0.67 -20.20 3.29
CA LYS A 63 0.59 -19.54 2.92
C LYS A 63 0.64 -19.18 1.44
N ALA A 64 0.16 -20.04 0.55
CA ALA A 64 0.08 -19.76 -0.88
C ALA A 64 -0.75 -18.51 -1.18
N VAL A 65 -1.90 -18.35 -0.53
CA VAL A 65 -2.76 -17.15 -0.67
C VAL A 65 -2.02 -15.89 -0.18
N LEU A 66 -1.27 -15.96 0.92
CA LEU A 66 -0.55 -14.82 1.46
C LEU A 66 0.58 -14.36 0.52
N PHE A 67 1.36 -15.29 -0.06
CA PHE A 67 2.33 -14.98 -1.10
C PHE A 67 1.71 -14.24 -2.29
N LYS A 68 0.59 -14.77 -2.82
CA LYS A 68 -0.08 -14.17 -3.97
C LYS A 68 -0.64 -12.80 -3.64
N LYS A 69 -1.30 -12.67 -2.48
CA LYS A 69 -1.97 -11.44 -2.09
C LYS A 69 -1.00 -10.30 -1.78
N PHE A 70 0.10 -10.58 -1.10
CA PHE A 70 1.02 -9.55 -0.62
C PHE A 70 2.19 -9.26 -1.55
N ALA A 71 2.60 -10.24 -2.37
CA ALA A 71 3.79 -10.12 -3.22
C ALA A 71 3.57 -10.50 -4.69
N GLY A 72 2.34 -10.90 -5.06
CA GLY A 72 2.02 -11.28 -6.44
C GLY A 72 2.69 -12.58 -6.90
N ILE A 73 3.24 -13.35 -5.97
CA ILE A 73 3.99 -14.59 -6.22
C ILE A 73 2.99 -15.72 -6.43
N ASP A 74 3.20 -16.49 -7.49
CA ASP A 74 2.44 -17.71 -7.74
C ASP A 74 3.01 -18.82 -6.85
N VAL A 75 2.13 -19.61 -6.24
CA VAL A 75 2.53 -20.67 -5.33
C VAL A 75 1.82 -21.96 -5.67
N PHE A 76 2.56 -23.06 -5.54
CA PHE A 76 1.98 -24.39 -5.45
C PHE A 76 2.39 -25.00 -4.11
N ASP A 77 1.41 -25.48 -3.36
CA ASP A 77 1.60 -26.20 -2.10
C ASP A 77 1.86 -27.69 -2.36
N LEU A 78 2.84 -28.24 -1.64
CA LEU A 78 3.36 -29.59 -1.82
C LEU A 78 3.49 -30.31 -0.48
N GLU A 79 2.47 -31.09 -0.14
CA GLU A 79 2.44 -31.91 1.07
C GLU A 79 3.03 -33.31 0.79
N LEU A 80 4.29 -33.52 1.17
CA LEU A 80 5.03 -34.76 0.92
C LEU A 80 4.83 -35.76 2.07
N ASN A 81 4.22 -36.91 1.77
CA ASN A 81 4.10 -38.01 2.73
C ASN A 81 5.39 -38.86 2.78
N GLU A 82 6.52 -38.24 3.12
CA GLU A 82 7.84 -38.87 3.23
C GLU A 82 8.49 -38.50 4.58
N ARG A 83 9.03 -39.51 5.27
CA ARG A 83 9.62 -39.41 6.61
C ARG A 83 11.12 -39.65 6.61
N ASP A 84 11.64 -40.32 5.59
CA ASP A 84 13.08 -40.44 5.39
C ASP A 84 13.64 -39.11 4.85
N LEU A 85 14.61 -38.55 5.57
CA LEU A 85 15.10 -37.19 5.28
C LEU A 85 15.90 -37.12 3.97
N ASP A 86 16.66 -38.15 3.65
CA ASP A 86 17.44 -38.20 2.41
C ASP A 86 16.52 -38.29 1.21
N ARG A 87 15.49 -39.16 1.28
CA ARG A 87 14.46 -39.25 0.24
C ARG A 87 13.64 -37.98 0.13
N LEU A 88 13.31 -37.33 1.24
CA LEU A 88 12.61 -36.05 1.24
C LEU A 88 13.43 -34.99 0.50
N VAL A 89 14.72 -34.86 0.82
CA VAL A 89 15.66 -33.96 0.12
C VAL A 89 15.75 -34.31 -1.37
N ASP A 90 15.82 -35.60 -1.69
CA ASP A 90 15.86 -36.09 -3.07
C ASP A 90 14.65 -35.66 -3.88
N ILE A 91 13.44 -35.88 -3.34
CA ILE A 91 12.18 -35.49 -3.97
C ILE A 91 12.14 -33.98 -4.18
N ILE A 92 12.41 -33.18 -3.15
CA ILE A 92 12.29 -31.72 -3.21
C ILE A 92 13.24 -31.15 -4.25
N ALA A 93 14.52 -31.53 -4.21
CA ALA A 93 15.48 -30.95 -5.13
C ALA A 93 15.37 -31.52 -6.56
N ALA A 94 14.68 -32.65 -6.78
CA ALA A 94 14.30 -33.07 -8.13
C ALA A 94 13.25 -32.14 -8.78
N LEU A 95 12.48 -31.39 -7.97
CA LEU A 95 11.48 -30.43 -8.44
C LEU A 95 12.05 -29.06 -8.79
N GLU A 96 13.36 -28.83 -8.60
CA GLU A 96 14.04 -27.57 -8.92
C GLU A 96 13.68 -26.98 -10.29
N PRO A 97 13.57 -27.76 -11.39
CA PRO A 97 13.26 -27.21 -12.71
C PRO A 97 11.93 -26.45 -12.80
N THR A 98 10.97 -26.76 -11.92
CA THR A 98 9.63 -26.15 -11.90
C THR A 98 9.62 -24.81 -11.18
N PHE A 99 10.37 -24.70 -10.08
CA PHE A 99 10.24 -23.60 -9.14
C PHE A 99 11.35 -22.56 -9.29
N GLY A 100 11.00 -21.30 -9.00
CA GLY A 100 11.93 -20.19 -8.83
C GLY A 100 12.46 -20.07 -7.41
N GLY A 101 11.84 -20.74 -6.44
CA GLY A 101 12.29 -20.86 -5.05
C GLY A 101 11.46 -21.88 -4.26
N ILE A 102 12.01 -22.36 -3.14
CA ILE A 102 11.35 -23.32 -2.23
C ILE A 102 11.19 -22.70 -0.85
N ASN A 103 9.97 -22.70 -0.34
CA ASN A 103 9.64 -22.33 1.02
C ASN A 103 9.30 -23.60 1.82
N LEU A 104 10.23 -24.05 2.66
CA LEU A 104 10.03 -25.17 3.58
C LEU A 104 9.17 -24.74 4.77
N GLU A 105 8.26 -25.61 5.18
CA GLU A 105 7.27 -25.32 6.20
C GLU A 105 6.88 -26.50 7.07
N ASP A 106 6.62 -26.23 8.36
CA ASP A 106 6.08 -27.17 9.33
C ASP A 106 6.84 -28.52 9.35
N ILE A 107 8.17 -28.47 9.26
CA ILE A 107 9.08 -29.62 9.37
C ILE A 107 9.70 -29.62 10.78
N LYS A 108 9.57 -30.74 11.51
CA LYS A 108 10.04 -30.83 12.90
C LYS A 108 11.54 -30.63 13.05
N ALA A 109 11.96 -30.08 14.18
CA ALA A 109 13.36 -30.07 14.59
C ALA A 109 13.76 -31.46 15.16
N PRO A 110 15.01 -31.91 14.97
CA PRO A 110 16.12 -31.25 14.26
C PRO A 110 16.13 -31.51 12.74
N ASP A 111 15.17 -32.28 12.22
CA ASP A 111 15.12 -32.73 10.82
C ASP A 111 15.12 -31.55 9.82
N CYS A 112 14.38 -30.48 10.12
CA CYS A 112 14.33 -29.27 9.30
C CYS A 112 15.70 -28.65 9.00
N PHE A 113 16.62 -28.65 9.97
CA PHE A 113 17.99 -28.14 9.78
C PHE A 113 18.77 -28.98 8.78
N TYR A 114 18.62 -30.30 8.86
CA TYR A 114 19.25 -31.23 7.93
C TYR A 114 18.71 -31.02 6.52
N VAL A 115 17.38 -31.04 6.37
CA VAL A 115 16.69 -30.90 5.09
C VAL A 115 17.06 -29.58 4.42
N GLU A 116 16.96 -28.46 5.14
CA GLU A 116 17.29 -27.15 4.59
C GLU A 116 18.76 -27.06 4.14
N ARG A 117 19.70 -27.47 5.00
CA ARG A 117 21.14 -27.41 4.68
C ARG A 117 21.45 -28.20 3.41
N ARG A 118 20.95 -29.43 3.31
CA ARG A 118 21.20 -30.30 2.14
C ARG A 118 20.56 -29.77 0.87
N LEU A 119 19.38 -29.17 0.97
CA LEU A 119 18.73 -28.53 -0.18
C LEU A 119 19.50 -27.29 -0.64
N ARG A 120 19.96 -26.44 0.29
CA ARG A 120 20.77 -25.25 -0.02
C ARG A 120 22.12 -25.59 -0.65
N GLU A 121 22.71 -26.73 -0.30
CA GLU A 121 23.94 -27.23 -0.93
C GLU A 121 23.71 -27.72 -2.36
N ARG A 122 22.53 -28.30 -2.64
CA ARG A 122 22.24 -29.00 -3.90
C ARG A 122 21.56 -28.12 -4.94
N MET A 123 20.64 -27.27 -4.52
CA MET A 123 19.79 -26.48 -5.41
C MET A 123 20.45 -25.16 -5.82
N LYS A 124 20.09 -24.63 -7.00
CA LYS A 124 20.52 -23.32 -7.52
C LYS A 124 19.43 -22.26 -7.46
N ILE A 125 18.42 -22.48 -6.63
CA ILE A 125 17.31 -21.57 -6.36
C ILE A 125 17.22 -21.33 -4.83
N PRO A 126 16.63 -20.22 -4.38
CA PRO A 126 16.55 -19.91 -2.97
C PRO A 126 15.67 -20.94 -2.24
N VAL A 127 16.22 -21.50 -1.16
CA VAL A 127 15.52 -22.38 -0.22
C VAL A 127 15.44 -21.64 1.11
N PHE A 128 14.23 -21.48 1.64
CA PHE A 128 13.95 -20.74 2.86
C PHE A 128 13.05 -21.57 3.76
N HIS A 129 13.36 -21.67 5.04
CA HIS A 129 12.44 -22.26 6.01
C HIS A 129 11.78 -21.14 6.83
N ASP A 130 10.48 -20.91 6.63
CA ASP A 130 9.83 -19.73 7.19
C ASP A 130 9.63 -19.82 8.72
N ASP A 131 9.38 -21.00 9.29
CA ASP A 131 9.40 -21.16 10.77
C ASP A 131 10.75 -20.85 11.44
N GLN A 132 11.86 -20.98 10.71
CA GLN A 132 13.20 -20.67 11.21
C GLN A 132 13.54 -19.21 10.94
N HIS A 133 13.80 -18.90 9.68
CA HIS A 133 14.36 -17.61 9.27
C HIS A 133 13.30 -16.52 9.22
N GLY A 134 12.06 -16.85 8.83
CA GLY A 134 10.95 -15.91 8.85
C GLY A 134 10.64 -15.44 10.27
N THR A 135 10.55 -16.38 11.21
CA THR A 135 10.42 -16.07 12.64
C THR A 135 11.59 -15.22 13.14
N ALA A 136 12.83 -15.61 12.82
CA ALA A 136 14.02 -14.88 13.23
C ALA A 136 14.03 -13.43 12.75
N ILE A 137 13.66 -13.17 11.49
CA ILE A 137 13.63 -11.82 10.92
C ILE A 137 12.62 -10.93 11.66
N VAL A 138 11.40 -11.42 11.87
CA VAL A 138 10.35 -10.61 12.52
C VAL A 138 10.66 -10.39 14.00
N VAL A 139 11.18 -11.41 14.70
CA VAL A 139 11.65 -11.30 16.09
C VAL A 139 12.81 -10.31 16.20
N GLY A 140 13.81 -10.41 15.32
CA GLY A 140 14.95 -9.49 15.28
C GLY A 140 14.50 -8.04 15.10
N ALA A 141 13.59 -7.78 14.14
CA ALA A 141 13.06 -6.45 13.91
C ALA A 141 12.30 -5.89 15.12
N ALA A 142 11.45 -6.71 15.73
CA ALA A 142 10.69 -6.35 16.92
C ALA A 142 11.58 -6.12 18.15
N ILE A 143 12.63 -6.91 18.36
CA ILE A 143 13.59 -6.72 19.45
C ILE A 143 14.40 -5.44 19.25
N LEU A 144 14.93 -5.16 18.05
CA LEU A 144 15.64 -3.91 17.78
C LEU A 144 14.78 -2.68 18.05
N ASN A 145 13.50 -2.75 17.69
CA ASN A 145 12.54 -1.69 17.98
C ASN A 145 12.18 -1.61 19.47
N GLY A 146 11.97 -2.74 20.12
CA GLY A 146 11.70 -2.83 21.55
C GLY A 146 12.83 -2.22 22.37
N LEU A 147 14.08 -2.59 22.07
CA LEU A 147 15.28 -2.06 22.72
C LEU A 147 15.37 -0.53 22.59
N LYS A 148 15.07 0.00 21.40
CA LYS A 148 14.99 1.46 21.19
C LYS A 148 13.89 2.11 22.02
N VAL A 149 12.72 1.48 22.13
CA VAL A 149 11.60 1.97 22.96
C VAL A 149 11.94 1.97 24.45
N VAL A 150 12.66 0.96 24.94
CA VAL A 150 13.08 0.87 26.35
C VAL A 150 14.40 1.58 26.66
N GLY A 151 15.11 2.07 25.64
CA GLY A 151 16.37 2.80 25.78
C GLY A 151 17.55 1.93 26.17
N LYS A 152 17.65 0.72 25.62
CA LYS A 152 18.73 -0.25 25.90
C LYS A 152 19.53 -0.58 24.64
N GLU A 153 20.82 -0.82 24.83
CA GLU A 153 21.75 -1.22 23.76
C GLU A 153 21.83 -2.75 23.66
N ILE A 154 21.72 -3.30 22.44
CA ILE A 154 21.71 -4.76 22.22
C ILE A 154 22.98 -5.46 22.76
N GLY A 155 24.12 -4.76 22.77
CA GLY A 155 25.39 -5.26 23.30
C GLY A 155 25.42 -5.47 24.82
N GLN A 156 24.47 -4.89 25.55
CA GLN A 156 24.48 -4.85 27.03
C GLN A 156 23.32 -5.62 27.67
N VAL A 157 22.36 -6.10 26.87
CA VAL A 157 21.18 -6.77 27.41
C VAL A 157 21.42 -8.24 27.72
N LYS A 158 20.82 -8.71 28.81
CA LYS A 158 20.68 -10.13 29.11
C LYS A 158 19.41 -10.69 28.49
N LEU A 159 19.54 -11.71 27.65
CA LEU A 159 18.42 -12.42 27.04
C LEU A 159 18.24 -13.80 27.65
N VAL A 160 17.00 -14.13 28.03
CA VAL A 160 16.61 -15.46 28.49
C VAL A 160 15.59 -16.03 27.50
N CYS A 161 15.96 -17.13 26.85
CA CYS A 161 15.13 -17.84 25.89
C CYS A 161 14.49 -19.08 26.52
N SER A 162 13.18 -19.23 26.37
CA SER A 162 12.46 -20.46 26.64
C SER A 162 12.16 -21.17 25.32
N GLY A 163 12.73 -22.35 25.15
CA GLY A 163 12.70 -23.10 23.89
C GLY A 163 14.08 -23.17 23.27
N ALA A 164 14.40 -24.33 22.69
CA ALA A 164 15.63 -24.58 21.94
C ALA A 164 15.34 -25.43 20.68
N GLY A 165 14.18 -25.17 20.06
CA GLY A 165 13.79 -25.73 18.77
C GLY A 165 14.26 -24.87 17.60
N ALA A 166 13.80 -25.20 16.38
CA ALA A 166 14.27 -24.57 15.15
C ALA A 166 14.12 -23.05 15.14
N ALA A 167 12.91 -22.55 15.42
CA ALA A 167 12.62 -21.13 15.50
C ALA A 167 13.49 -20.41 16.56
N ALA A 168 13.63 -21.00 17.75
CA ALA A 168 14.37 -20.41 18.85
C ALA A 168 15.86 -20.25 18.51
N LEU A 169 16.50 -21.31 18.04
CA LEU A 169 17.93 -21.28 17.71
C LEU A 169 18.20 -20.32 16.53
N ALA A 170 17.34 -20.32 15.50
CA ALA A 170 17.46 -19.38 14.38
C ALA A 170 17.33 -17.91 14.83
N CYS A 171 16.39 -17.60 15.74
CA CYS A 171 16.26 -16.26 16.32
C CYS A 171 17.53 -15.87 17.09
N LEU A 172 18.07 -16.77 17.91
CA LEU A 172 19.26 -16.48 18.71
C LEU A 172 20.50 -16.26 17.83
N ASP A 173 20.71 -17.09 16.81
CA ASP A 173 21.81 -16.91 15.87
C ASP A 173 21.73 -15.57 15.14
N LEU A 174 20.55 -15.19 14.64
CA LEU A 174 20.36 -13.90 13.98
C LEU A 174 20.55 -12.73 14.94
N LEU A 175 20.11 -12.84 16.20
CA LEU A 175 20.36 -11.80 17.21
C LEU A 175 21.84 -11.65 17.53
N VAL A 176 22.62 -12.73 17.51
CA VAL A 176 24.08 -12.65 17.63
C VAL A 176 24.68 -11.89 16.45
N ASP A 177 24.22 -12.17 15.23
CA ASP A 177 24.67 -11.46 14.02
C ASP A 177 24.27 -9.97 14.04
N LEU A 178 23.18 -9.62 14.74
CA LEU A 178 22.74 -8.23 14.98
C LEU A 178 23.47 -7.55 16.14
N GLY A 179 24.36 -8.26 16.84
CA GLY A 179 25.26 -7.70 17.87
C GLY A 179 24.95 -8.10 19.31
N LEU A 180 24.05 -9.06 19.57
CA LEU A 180 23.83 -9.60 20.92
C LEU A 180 24.98 -10.54 21.33
N PRO A 181 25.73 -10.28 22.41
CA PRO A 181 26.85 -11.12 22.78
C PRO A 181 26.37 -12.51 23.23
N LEU A 182 27.02 -13.57 22.73
CA LEU A 182 26.70 -14.95 23.09
C LEU A 182 26.74 -15.20 24.61
N ALA A 183 27.65 -14.54 25.32
CA ALA A 183 27.77 -14.62 26.78
C ALA A 183 26.53 -14.10 27.53
N ASN A 184 25.70 -13.27 26.89
CA ASN A 184 24.50 -12.69 27.48
C ASN A 184 23.23 -13.50 27.19
N ILE A 185 23.34 -14.59 26.43
CA ILE A 185 22.21 -15.43 26.02
C ILE A 185 22.12 -16.65 26.92
N TRP A 186 20.97 -16.83 27.57
CA TRP A 186 20.68 -17.95 28.44
C TRP A 186 19.47 -18.72 27.89
N VAL A 187 19.61 -20.03 27.69
CA VAL A 187 18.56 -20.84 27.06
C VAL A 187 18.09 -21.91 28.04
N ALA A 188 16.78 -22.14 28.10
CA ALA A 188 16.19 -23.29 28.77
C ALA A 188 15.19 -24.00 27.85
N ASP A 189 15.22 -25.33 27.82
CA ASP A 189 14.27 -26.16 27.12
C ASP A 189 13.53 -27.10 28.10
N ILE A 190 12.85 -28.12 27.59
CA ILE A 190 12.06 -29.06 28.39
C ILE A 190 12.89 -29.84 29.44
N ALA A 191 14.20 -29.98 29.25
CA ALA A 191 15.11 -30.63 30.19
C ALA A 191 15.91 -29.61 31.03
N GLY A 192 15.50 -28.34 31.02
CA GLY A 192 16.06 -27.27 31.84
C GLY A 192 17.06 -26.39 31.11
N VAL A 193 17.95 -25.73 31.87
CA VAL A 193 18.96 -24.82 31.33
C VAL A 193 19.92 -25.55 30.40
N VAL A 194 20.34 -24.89 29.32
CA VAL A 194 21.40 -25.36 28.43
C VAL A 194 22.74 -24.95 29.06
N TYR A 195 23.41 -25.91 29.71
CA TYR A 195 24.66 -25.69 30.43
C TYR A 195 25.80 -26.58 29.92
N ARG A 196 27.05 -26.17 30.12
CA ARG A 196 28.23 -26.94 29.72
C ARG A 196 28.27 -28.30 30.42
N GLY A 197 28.40 -29.38 29.63
CA GLY A 197 28.44 -30.75 30.14
C GLY A 197 27.06 -31.43 30.27
N ARG A 198 25.97 -30.73 29.94
CA ARG A 198 24.66 -31.36 29.77
C ARG A 198 24.72 -32.37 28.61
N LYS A 199 24.12 -33.56 28.78
CA LYS A 199 24.03 -34.59 27.73
C LYS A 199 22.62 -34.75 27.15
N GLU A 200 21.60 -34.47 27.95
CA GLU A 200 20.20 -34.70 27.59
C GLU A 200 19.72 -33.67 26.56
N LEU A 201 19.16 -34.16 25.45
CA LEU A 201 18.59 -33.35 24.36
C LEU A 201 19.56 -32.28 23.82
N MET A 202 20.86 -32.58 23.79
CA MET A 202 21.88 -31.67 23.25
C MET A 202 22.25 -32.06 21.82
N ASP A 203 22.40 -31.05 20.98
CA ASP A 203 22.88 -31.14 19.61
C ASP A 203 23.92 -30.02 19.37
N PRO A 204 24.72 -30.09 18.28
CA PRO A 204 25.78 -29.11 18.03
C PRO A 204 25.30 -27.65 17.91
N ALA A 205 24.08 -27.42 17.40
CA ALA A 205 23.53 -26.07 17.27
C ALA A 205 23.16 -25.51 18.66
N LYS A 206 22.57 -26.34 19.51
CA LYS A 206 22.24 -25.99 20.90
C LYS A 206 23.47 -25.81 21.78
N GLU A 207 24.51 -26.61 21.60
CA GLU A 207 25.75 -26.58 22.41
C GLU A 207 26.45 -25.21 22.37
N ARG A 208 26.33 -24.48 21.26
CA ARG A 208 26.83 -23.09 21.12
C ARG A 208 26.31 -22.16 22.22
N PHE A 209 25.08 -22.37 22.70
CA PHE A 209 24.43 -21.54 23.71
C PHE A 209 24.60 -22.06 25.14
N ALA A 210 25.43 -23.09 25.34
CA ALA A 210 25.66 -23.66 26.66
C ALA A 210 26.47 -22.74 27.57
N GLN A 211 25.85 -22.33 28.68
CA GLN A 211 26.48 -21.48 29.69
C GLN A 211 27.25 -22.30 30.74
N ASP A 212 28.33 -21.75 31.28
CA ASP A 212 29.02 -22.34 32.43
C ASP A 212 28.29 -21.93 33.72
N THR A 213 27.40 -22.80 34.20
CA THR A 213 26.50 -22.46 35.30
C THR A 213 26.03 -23.68 36.08
N LEU A 214 25.69 -23.45 37.36
CA LEU A 214 25.03 -24.43 38.23
C LEU A 214 23.49 -24.37 38.13
N HIS A 215 22.93 -23.37 37.45
CA HIS A 215 21.48 -23.23 37.29
C HIS A 215 20.88 -24.34 36.43
N ARG A 216 19.68 -24.80 36.79
CA ARG A 216 18.98 -25.90 36.09
C ARG A 216 17.56 -25.54 35.66
N GLY A 217 16.91 -24.59 36.33
CA GLY A 217 15.55 -24.15 35.99
C GLY A 217 15.50 -22.79 35.28
N LEU A 218 14.48 -22.57 34.45
CA LEU A 218 14.21 -21.26 33.82
C LEU A 218 14.09 -20.13 34.86
N GLY A 219 13.40 -20.38 35.97
CA GLY A 219 13.21 -19.41 37.04
C GLY A 219 14.49 -19.01 37.79
N GLU A 220 15.58 -19.76 37.62
CA GLU A 220 16.89 -19.47 38.23
C GLU A 220 17.73 -18.53 37.35
N ILE A 221 17.51 -18.52 36.03
CA ILE A 221 18.27 -17.70 35.08
C ILE A 221 17.56 -16.39 34.70
N ILE A 222 16.26 -16.26 35.00
CA ILE A 222 15.41 -15.12 34.59
C ILE A 222 15.69 -13.80 35.32
N ALA A 223 16.35 -13.86 36.48
CA ALA A 223 16.67 -12.66 37.27
C ALA A 223 17.49 -11.67 36.44
N ASP A 224 17.12 -10.39 36.50
CA ASP A 224 17.75 -9.28 35.76
C ASP A 224 17.76 -9.46 34.23
N ALA A 225 16.90 -10.33 33.67
CA ALA A 225 16.75 -10.44 32.22
C ALA A 225 16.11 -9.16 31.66
N ASP A 226 16.72 -8.59 30.62
CA ASP A 226 16.18 -7.47 29.86
C ASP A 226 15.20 -7.93 28.79
N VAL A 227 15.40 -9.13 28.26
CA VAL A 227 14.58 -9.74 27.22
C VAL A 227 14.23 -11.17 27.63
N PHE A 228 12.94 -11.48 27.66
CA PHE A 228 12.45 -12.85 27.63
C PHE A 228 11.97 -13.17 26.21
N LEU A 229 12.49 -14.24 25.63
CA LEU A 229 12.06 -14.77 24.33
C LEU A 229 11.46 -16.16 24.51
N GLY A 230 10.15 -16.26 24.42
CA GLY A 230 9.39 -17.50 24.45
C GLY A 230 9.09 -18.00 23.05
N LEU A 231 9.63 -19.17 22.73
CA LEU A 231 9.35 -19.97 21.53
C LEU A 231 9.21 -21.45 21.96
N SER A 232 8.37 -21.69 22.96
CA SER A 232 8.21 -23.00 23.60
C SER A 232 6.74 -23.41 23.72
N ALA A 233 6.19 -23.40 24.94
CA ALA A 233 4.86 -23.90 25.25
C ALA A 233 4.10 -22.93 26.15
N GLY A 234 2.77 -22.97 26.06
CA GLY A 234 1.90 -22.09 26.82
C GLY A 234 2.07 -22.23 28.34
N GLY A 235 2.06 -21.11 29.05
CA GLY A 235 2.11 -21.06 30.51
C GLY A 235 3.45 -21.40 31.16
N VAL A 236 4.55 -21.46 30.40
CA VAL A 236 5.90 -21.75 30.93
C VAL A 236 6.46 -20.60 31.77
N LEU A 237 6.22 -19.34 31.39
CA LEU A 237 6.67 -18.18 32.15
C LEU A 237 5.63 -17.81 33.22
N LYS A 238 6.09 -17.63 34.47
CA LYS A 238 5.21 -17.33 35.62
C LYS A 238 5.33 -15.88 36.07
N LYS A 239 4.29 -15.36 36.73
CA LYS A 239 4.25 -13.99 37.28
C LYS A 239 5.44 -13.68 38.18
N GLU A 240 5.83 -14.65 39.02
CA GLU A 240 6.94 -14.51 39.97
C GLU A 240 8.31 -14.47 39.26
N MET A 241 8.39 -14.98 38.04
CA MET A 241 9.58 -14.89 37.20
C MET A 241 9.66 -13.52 36.53
N VAL A 242 8.55 -13.03 35.98
CA VAL A 242 8.47 -11.69 35.37
C VAL A 242 8.80 -10.59 36.38
N ALA A 243 8.35 -10.73 37.63
CA ALA A 243 8.65 -9.78 38.70
C ALA A 243 10.15 -9.67 39.03
N LYS A 244 10.98 -10.67 38.65
CA LYS A 244 12.43 -10.69 38.86
C LYS A 244 13.23 -10.16 37.66
N MET A 245 12.56 -9.87 36.54
CA MET A 245 13.22 -9.33 35.35
C MET A 245 13.72 -7.90 35.60
N ALA A 246 14.62 -7.42 34.73
CA ALA A 246 15.15 -6.06 34.81
C ALA A 246 14.05 -5.01 34.63
N THR A 247 14.36 -3.76 34.97
CA THR A 247 13.46 -2.63 34.66
C THR A 247 13.26 -2.48 33.15
N ARG A 248 12.06 -2.10 32.74
CA ARG A 248 11.58 -2.03 31.35
C ARG A 248 11.97 -3.24 30.49
N PRO A 249 11.59 -4.50 30.85
CA PRO A 249 11.96 -5.66 30.08
C PRO A 249 11.08 -5.79 28.84
N LEU A 250 11.62 -6.47 27.84
CA LEU A 250 10.88 -6.96 26.69
C LEU A 250 10.41 -8.38 27.00
N VAL A 251 9.10 -8.63 26.92
CA VAL A 251 8.51 -9.95 27.13
C VAL A 251 7.86 -10.42 25.83
N PHE A 252 8.57 -11.28 25.11
CA PHE A 252 8.11 -11.85 23.85
C PHE A 252 7.60 -13.26 24.15
N ALA A 253 6.29 -13.44 24.23
CA ALA A 253 5.65 -14.72 24.49
C ALA A 253 4.94 -15.21 23.22
N LEU A 254 5.67 -15.95 22.38
CA LEU A 254 5.30 -16.20 20.99
C LEU A 254 4.71 -17.60 20.75
N ALA A 255 4.57 -18.44 21.77
CA ALA A 255 3.86 -19.70 21.63
C ALA A 255 2.40 -19.50 21.18
N ASN A 256 1.94 -20.38 20.29
CA ASN A 256 0.58 -20.37 19.75
C ASN A 256 -0.11 -21.73 20.01
N PRO A 257 -1.45 -21.76 20.23
CA PRO A 257 -2.35 -20.60 20.34
C PRO A 257 -2.29 -19.89 21.70
N THR A 258 -1.72 -20.55 22.72
CA THR A 258 -1.59 -20.01 24.08
C THR A 258 -0.13 -19.63 24.34
N PRO A 259 0.17 -18.35 24.65
CA PRO A 259 1.53 -17.87 24.88
C PRO A 259 2.12 -18.40 26.19
N GLU A 260 3.44 -18.29 26.33
CA GLU A 260 4.21 -18.67 27.53
C GLU A 260 3.69 -17.99 28.80
N ILE A 261 3.14 -16.78 28.67
CA ILE A 261 2.39 -16.05 29.69
C ILE A 261 1.39 -15.14 29.00
N MET A 262 0.22 -14.91 29.60
CA MET A 262 -0.75 -13.97 29.07
C MET A 262 -0.32 -12.51 29.32
N PRO A 263 -0.54 -11.57 28.38
CA PRO A 263 -0.17 -10.16 28.56
C PRO A 263 -0.75 -9.51 29.83
N GLU A 264 -1.96 -9.90 30.24
CA GLU A 264 -2.61 -9.43 31.46
C GLU A 264 -1.85 -9.87 32.71
N GLU A 265 -1.26 -11.07 32.68
CA GLU A 265 -0.47 -11.59 33.79
C GLU A 265 0.88 -10.90 33.92
N VAL A 266 1.49 -10.51 32.79
CA VAL A 266 2.69 -9.66 32.77
C VAL A 266 2.36 -8.28 33.35
N LYS A 267 1.31 -7.62 32.83
CA LYS A 267 0.89 -6.27 33.28
C LYS A 267 0.51 -6.22 34.77
N ALA A 268 0.07 -7.34 35.35
CA ALA A 268 -0.25 -7.43 36.76
C ALA A 268 0.97 -7.35 37.70
N VAL A 269 2.18 -7.64 37.21
CA VAL A 269 3.42 -7.60 38.01
C VAL A 269 4.47 -6.62 37.48
N ARG A 270 4.35 -6.19 36.22
CA ARG A 270 5.21 -5.22 35.55
C ARG A 270 4.40 -4.34 34.61
N ASP A 271 4.08 -3.13 35.05
CA ASP A 271 3.33 -2.14 34.28
C ASP A 271 4.16 -1.47 33.18
N ASP A 272 5.48 -1.43 33.34
CA ASP A 272 6.44 -0.84 32.40
C ASP A 272 7.14 -1.91 31.51
N ALA A 273 6.62 -3.13 31.44
CA ALA A 273 7.05 -4.14 30.45
C ALA A 273 6.50 -3.86 29.05
N VAL A 274 7.31 -4.10 28.03
CA VAL A 274 6.89 -4.06 26.62
C VAL A 274 6.65 -5.49 26.16
N ILE A 275 5.44 -5.77 25.67
CA ILE A 275 4.97 -7.14 25.44
C ILE A 275 4.74 -7.37 23.95
N ALA A 276 5.17 -8.52 23.44
CA ALA A 276 4.87 -9.00 22.09
C ALA A 276 4.37 -10.46 22.14
N THR A 277 3.44 -10.81 21.27
CA THR A 277 2.87 -12.16 21.19
C THR A 277 2.73 -12.62 19.74
N GLY A 278 2.47 -13.91 19.51
CA GLY A 278 2.10 -14.43 18.18
C GLY A 278 0.64 -14.12 17.77
N ARG A 279 -0.20 -13.65 18.70
CA ARG A 279 -1.64 -13.54 18.50
C ARG A 279 -2.08 -12.22 17.89
N THR A 280 -3.10 -12.26 17.05
CA THR A 280 -3.66 -11.11 16.32
C THR A 280 -4.45 -10.14 17.19
N ASP A 281 -4.96 -10.60 18.34
CA ASP A 281 -5.81 -9.82 19.24
C ASP A 281 -5.02 -8.97 20.24
N TYR A 282 -3.69 -9.04 20.22
CA TYR A 282 -2.81 -8.21 21.03
C TYR A 282 -1.95 -7.23 20.22
N PRO A 283 -1.47 -6.14 20.85
CA PRO A 283 -0.42 -5.28 20.29
C PRO A 283 0.85 -6.08 19.96
N ASN A 284 1.70 -5.53 19.10
CA ASN A 284 3.00 -6.12 18.75
C ASN A 284 2.94 -7.58 18.32
N GLN A 285 1.99 -7.93 17.45
CA GLN A 285 1.90 -9.29 16.91
C GLN A 285 3.13 -9.62 16.05
N VAL A 286 3.96 -10.53 16.51
CA VAL A 286 5.07 -11.12 15.74
C VAL A 286 4.49 -12.19 14.82
N ASN A 287 4.47 -11.93 13.52
CA ASN A 287 3.91 -12.84 12.53
C ASN A 287 4.78 -12.90 11.27
N ASN A 288 5.11 -14.10 10.83
CA ASN A 288 6.01 -14.38 9.71
C ASN A 288 5.51 -13.82 8.37
N VAL A 289 4.20 -13.53 8.24
CA VAL A 289 3.63 -12.84 7.07
C VAL A 289 4.29 -11.49 6.77
N LEU A 290 4.91 -10.85 7.78
CA LEU A 290 5.66 -9.61 7.62
C LEU A 290 7.00 -9.81 6.89
N CYS A 291 7.39 -11.05 6.62
CA CYS A 291 8.69 -11.41 6.10
C CYS A 291 8.61 -12.18 4.78
N PHE A 292 8.12 -13.43 4.79
CA PHE A 292 8.31 -14.36 3.68
C PHE A 292 7.83 -13.85 2.31
N PRO A 293 6.67 -13.17 2.15
CA PRO A 293 6.23 -12.76 0.83
C PRO A 293 7.23 -11.78 0.18
N PHE A 294 7.77 -10.88 1.00
CA PHE A 294 8.58 -9.77 0.54
C PHE A 294 10.06 -10.15 0.38
N VAL A 295 10.56 -11.04 1.24
CA VAL A 295 11.89 -11.66 1.07
C VAL A 295 11.92 -12.40 -0.25
N PHE A 296 10.94 -13.28 -0.51
CA PHE A 296 10.89 -13.99 -1.79
C PHE A 296 10.73 -13.04 -2.97
N ARG A 297 9.92 -11.98 -2.88
CA ARG A 297 9.78 -11.01 -3.96
C ARG A 297 11.13 -10.43 -4.37
N GLY A 298 11.91 -9.95 -3.39
CA GLY A 298 13.26 -9.44 -3.63
C GLY A 298 14.19 -10.49 -4.23
N THR A 299 14.16 -11.72 -3.70
CA THR A 299 15.02 -12.81 -4.20
C THR A 299 14.70 -13.21 -5.64
N LEU A 300 13.41 -13.32 -5.98
CA LEU A 300 12.95 -13.73 -7.31
C LEU A 300 13.23 -12.64 -8.34
N ASP A 301 13.07 -11.37 -7.96
CA ASP A 301 13.27 -10.23 -8.86
C ASP A 301 14.72 -10.10 -9.34
N VAL A 302 15.68 -10.50 -8.52
CA VAL A 302 17.11 -10.52 -8.89
C VAL A 302 17.63 -11.89 -9.31
N GLY A 303 16.77 -12.91 -9.32
CA GLY A 303 17.16 -14.30 -9.59
C GLY A 303 18.25 -14.78 -8.64
N ALA A 304 18.08 -14.55 -7.34
CA ALA A 304 19.04 -14.98 -6.32
C ALA A 304 19.16 -16.51 -6.32
N THR A 305 20.38 -17.05 -6.26
CA THR A 305 20.62 -18.50 -6.22
C THR A 305 20.47 -19.11 -4.82
N THR A 306 20.47 -18.28 -3.78
CA THR A 306 20.27 -18.66 -2.37
C THR A 306 19.78 -17.44 -1.57
N ILE A 307 19.40 -17.63 -0.30
CA ILE A 307 19.08 -16.55 0.64
C ILE A 307 20.19 -16.44 1.67
N THR A 308 20.98 -15.38 1.66
CA THR A 308 22.14 -15.24 2.55
C THR A 308 21.76 -14.58 3.88
N ARG A 309 22.68 -14.65 4.87
CA ARG A 309 22.47 -13.98 6.16
C ARG A 309 22.37 -12.46 6.01
N GLU A 310 23.11 -11.87 5.08
CA GLU A 310 23.05 -10.43 4.80
C GLU A 310 21.65 -10.02 4.31
N MET A 311 20.99 -10.87 3.52
CA MET A 311 19.62 -10.64 3.06
C MET A 311 18.60 -10.67 4.21
N GLU A 312 18.77 -11.59 5.16
CA GLU A 312 17.92 -11.66 6.35
C GLU A 312 18.12 -10.44 7.26
N ILE A 313 19.36 -10.00 7.47
CA ILE A 313 19.67 -8.77 8.22
C ILE A 313 19.09 -7.54 7.50
N ALA A 314 19.16 -7.47 6.18
CA ALA A 314 18.54 -6.40 5.40
C ALA A 314 17.01 -6.38 5.58
N ALA A 315 16.37 -7.56 5.61
CA ALA A 315 14.94 -7.68 5.89
C ALA A 315 14.60 -7.22 7.32
N VAL A 316 15.37 -7.63 8.33
CA VAL A 316 15.23 -7.18 9.73
C VAL A 316 15.22 -5.65 9.80
N ASN A 317 16.23 -5.02 9.21
CA ASN A 317 16.38 -3.57 9.24
C ASN A 317 15.22 -2.88 8.50
N ALA A 318 14.83 -3.37 7.33
CA ALA A 318 13.72 -2.82 6.56
C ALA A 318 12.38 -2.89 7.31
N VAL A 319 12.08 -4.02 7.97
CA VAL A 319 10.88 -4.18 8.81
C VAL A 319 10.93 -3.23 10.01
N ALA A 320 12.07 -3.16 10.69
CA ALA A 320 12.25 -2.33 11.87
C ALA A 320 12.12 -0.83 11.55
N GLU A 321 12.72 -0.38 10.46
CA GLU A 321 12.63 1.00 9.98
C GLU A 321 11.21 1.37 9.55
N LEU A 322 10.48 0.45 8.89
CA LEU A 322 9.12 0.71 8.45
C LEU A 322 8.17 0.99 9.63
N ALA A 323 8.33 0.28 10.76
CA ALA A 323 7.54 0.54 11.97
C ALA A 323 7.77 1.94 12.57
N ARG A 324 8.93 2.53 12.30
CA ARG A 324 9.33 3.87 12.77
C ARG A 324 8.87 4.97 11.80
N ALA A 325 8.45 4.60 10.59
CA ALA A 325 7.95 5.53 9.59
C ALA A 325 6.46 5.82 9.79
N GLU A 326 6.02 7.02 9.39
CA GLU A 326 4.64 7.49 9.47
C GLU A 326 3.65 6.48 8.87
N MET A 327 2.55 6.15 9.54
CA MET A 327 1.60 5.17 9.01
C MET A 327 0.95 5.60 7.70
N SER A 328 0.76 4.63 6.80
CA SER A 328 -0.09 4.79 5.60
C SER A 328 -1.57 4.88 5.96
N ASP A 329 -2.32 5.75 5.27
CA ASP A 329 -3.78 5.89 5.44
C ASP A 329 -4.56 4.60 5.23
N ILE A 330 -4.04 3.72 4.36
CA ILE A 330 -4.63 2.41 4.10
C ILE A 330 -4.65 1.58 5.39
N VAL A 331 -3.56 1.63 6.17
CA VAL A 331 -3.45 0.92 7.45
C VAL A 331 -4.37 1.54 8.50
N ALA A 332 -4.39 2.88 8.60
CA ALA A 332 -5.25 3.58 9.55
C ALA A 332 -6.74 3.26 9.33
N THR A 333 -7.16 3.19 8.05
CA THR A 333 -8.54 2.87 7.67
C THR A 333 -8.89 1.40 7.91
N ALA A 334 -7.99 0.47 7.55
CA ALA A 334 -8.25 -0.98 7.64
C ALA A 334 -8.36 -1.48 9.09
N TYR A 335 -7.61 -0.88 10.02
CA TYR A 335 -7.55 -1.32 11.42
C TYR A 335 -8.35 -0.44 12.38
N GLY A 336 -8.99 0.63 11.91
CA GLY A 336 -9.86 1.48 12.74
C GLY A 336 -9.16 2.16 13.92
N ALA A 337 -7.84 2.26 13.89
CA ALA A 337 -7.01 2.73 15.00
C ALA A 337 -6.19 3.96 14.56
N PRO A 338 -6.76 5.19 14.62
CA PRO A 338 -6.15 6.40 14.06
C PRO A 338 -4.88 6.89 14.78
N ASN A 339 -4.45 6.27 15.89
CA ASN A 339 -3.35 6.76 16.74
C ASN A 339 -2.25 5.71 17.04
N MET A 340 -2.05 4.69 16.19
CA MET A 340 -0.92 3.76 16.36
C MET A 340 0.41 4.44 15.93
N ALA A 341 1.15 4.99 16.88
CA ALA A 341 2.49 5.52 16.67
C ALA A 341 3.55 4.57 17.21
N PHE A 342 4.76 4.60 16.64
CA PHE A 342 5.91 3.84 17.12
C PHE A 342 6.09 4.01 18.64
N GLY A 343 6.12 2.90 19.38
CA GLY A 343 6.14 2.93 20.84
C GLY A 343 5.87 1.56 21.47
N PRO A 344 5.60 1.50 22.80
CA PRO A 344 5.43 0.25 23.54
C PRO A 344 4.37 -0.71 22.99
N GLU A 345 3.35 -0.20 22.31
CA GLU A 345 2.25 -1.00 21.75
C GLU A 345 2.30 -1.08 20.21
N TYR A 346 3.38 -0.56 19.58
CA TYR A 346 3.64 -0.64 18.14
C TYR A 346 5.15 -0.70 17.84
N LEU A 347 5.70 -1.92 17.90
CA LEU A 347 7.09 -2.24 17.58
C LEU A 347 7.31 -2.69 16.14
N ILE A 348 6.27 -3.18 15.46
CA ILE A 348 6.35 -3.82 14.15
C ILE A 348 5.15 -3.43 13.29
N PRO A 349 5.34 -3.32 11.96
CA PRO A 349 4.26 -2.95 11.05
C PRO A 349 3.16 -4.02 11.03
N LYS A 350 1.98 -3.64 10.55
CA LYS A 350 0.85 -4.57 10.41
C LYS A 350 0.91 -5.31 9.06
N PRO A 351 0.42 -6.56 8.97
CA PRO A 351 0.46 -7.37 7.74
C PRO A 351 -0.10 -6.71 6.47
N PHE A 352 -1.13 -5.89 6.60
CA PHE A 352 -1.75 -5.19 5.47
C PHE A 352 -1.11 -3.82 5.17
N ASP A 353 0.10 -3.54 5.69
CA ASP A 353 0.80 -2.32 5.33
C ASP A 353 1.33 -2.39 3.87
N PRO A 354 0.78 -1.60 2.94
CA PRO A 354 1.17 -1.61 1.54
C PRO A 354 2.67 -1.32 1.31
N ARG A 355 3.33 -0.68 2.27
CA ARG A 355 4.73 -0.28 2.18
C ARG A 355 5.70 -1.43 2.43
N LEU A 356 5.24 -2.56 2.98
CA LEU A 356 6.08 -3.73 3.25
C LEU A 356 6.83 -4.21 2.00
N ILE A 357 6.11 -4.42 0.89
CA ILE A 357 6.74 -4.85 -0.37
C ILE A 357 7.72 -3.80 -0.91
N VAL A 358 7.37 -2.52 -0.82
CA VAL A 358 8.18 -1.41 -1.35
C VAL A 358 9.45 -1.17 -0.52
N LYS A 359 9.48 -1.59 0.75
CA LYS A 359 10.67 -1.47 1.61
C LYS A 359 11.51 -2.74 1.70
N ILE A 360 10.89 -3.89 1.90
CA ILE A 360 11.60 -5.14 2.17
C ILE A 360 12.17 -5.74 0.89
N ALA A 361 11.39 -5.83 -0.19
CA ALA A 361 11.86 -6.48 -1.42
C ALA A 361 13.10 -5.78 -2.03
N PRO A 362 13.16 -4.43 -2.10
CA PRO A 362 14.37 -3.73 -2.55
C PRO A 362 15.57 -3.90 -1.62
N ALA A 363 15.38 -3.91 -0.30
CA ALA A 363 16.46 -4.14 0.66
C ALA A 363 17.07 -5.53 0.48
N VAL A 364 16.22 -6.55 0.33
CA VAL A 364 16.63 -7.95 0.10
C VAL A 364 17.29 -8.11 -1.27
N ALA A 365 16.71 -7.52 -2.32
CA ALA A 365 17.28 -7.54 -3.67
C ALA A 365 18.68 -6.92 -3.71
N LYS A 366 18.85 -5.77 -3.05
CA LYS A 366 20.15 -5.10 -2.92
C LYS A 366 21.16 -5.97 -2.17
N ALA A 367 20.76 -6.55 -1.03
CA ALA A 367 21.64 -7.45 -0.28
C ALA A 367 22.06 -8.68 -1.11
N ALA A 368 21.15 -9.27 -1.88
CA ALA A 368 21.46 -10.39 -2.78
C ALA A 368 22.48 -10.02 -3.87
N MET A 369 22.37 -8.80 -4.41
CA MET A 369 23.33 -8.26 -5.38
C MET A 369 24.70 -8.00 -4.72
N ASP A 370 24.70 -7.36 -3.56
CA ASP A 370 25.92 -7.03 -2.80
C ASP A 370 26.66 -8.31 -2.35
N SER A 371 25.92 -9.38 -2.02
CA SER A 371 26.46 -10.71 -1.69
C SER A 371 26.86 -11.56 -2.91
N GLY A 372 26.63 -11.09 -4.14
CA GLY A 372 27.02 -11.78 -5.37
C GLY A 372 26.19 -13.01 -5.73
N VAL A 373 25.01 -13.20 -5.12
CA VAL A 373 24.13 -14.35 -5.38
C VAL A 373 23.05 -14.08 -6.42
N ALA A 374 22.89 -12.82 -6.84
CA ALA A 374 21.96 -12.37 -7.87
C ALA A 374 22.44 -12.71 -9.29
N THR A 375 21.59 -13.40 -10.07
CA THR A 375 21.87 -13.70 -11.48
C THR A 375 21.30 -12.67 -12.45
N ARG A 376 20.36 -11.85 -11.98
CA ARG A 376 19.68 -10.79 -12.75
C ARG A 376 19.64 -9.49 -11.93
N PRO A 377 20.77 -8.80 -11.75
CA PRO A 377 20.83 -7.60 -10.95
C PRO A 377 19.91 -6.48 -11.48
N ILE A 378 19.33 -5.70 -10.58
CA ILE A 378 18.50 -4.54 -10.91
C ILE A 378 19.42 -3.34 -11.21
N ALA A 379 19.33 -2.80 -12.43
CA ALA A 379 20.15 -1.66 -12.84
C ALA A 379 19.60 -0.32 -12.32
N ASP A 380 18.27 -0.18 -12.24
CA ASP A 380 17.57 1.04 -11.85
C ASP A 380 16.60 0.74 -10.70
N PHE A 381 17.02 1.07 -9.48
CA PHE A 381 16.21 0.85 -8.28
C PHE A 381 15.01 1.80 -8.22
N ASP A 382 15.06 2.99 -8.80
CA ASP A 382 13.93 3.91 -8.82
C ASP A 382 12.80 3.36 -9.71
N ALA A 383 13.16 2.80 -10.86
CA ALA A 383 12.23 2.08 -11.73
C ALA A 383 11.63 0.84 -11.03
N TYR A 384 12.46 0.09 -10.30
CA TYR A 384 12.00 -1.07 -9.55
C TYR A 384 11.04 -0.69 -8.40
N HIS A 385 11.36 0.33 -7.61
CA HIS A 385 10.46 0.88 -6.60
C HIS A 385 9.11 1.29 -7.22
N THR A 386 9.15 2.00 -8.34
CA THR A 386 7.95 2.42 -9.08
C THR A 386 7.10 1.21 -9.52
N GLN A 387 7.74 0.12 -9.96
CA GLN A 387 7.04 -1.11 -10.35
C GLN A 387 6.34 -1.77 -9.15
N LEU A 388 7.00 -1.86 -8.00
CA LEU A 388 6.40 -2.40 -6.77
C LEU A 388 5.24 -1.53 -6.27
N GLU A 389 5.35 -0.21 -6.38
CA GLU A 389 4.24 0.70 -6.04
C GLU A 389 3.03 0.51 -6.96
N GLN A 390 3.24 0.26 -8.26
CA GLN A 390 2.14 -0.04 -9.20
C GLN A 390 1.38 -1.31 -8.83
N PHE A 391 2.08 -2.32 -8.30
CA PHE A 391 1.45 -3.55 -7.81
C PHE A 391 0.50 -3.28 -6.63
N VAL A 392 0.85 -2.30 -5.79
CA VAL A 392 0.13 -1.97 -4.55
C VAL A 392 -0.99 -0.95 -4.78
N TYR A 393 -0.79 0.00 -5.68
CA TYR A 393 -1.73 1.08 -5.96
C TYR A 393 -2.34 0.90 -7.36
N HIS A 394 -3.58 0.41 -7.44
CA HIS A 394 -4.31 0.21 -8.71
C HIS A 394 -4.41 1.45 -9.63
N SER A 395 -4.15 2.67 -9.12
CA SER A 395 -4.06 3.92 -9.89
C SER A 395 -2.65 4.27 -10.41
N GLY A 396 -1.62 3.51 -10.03
CA GLY A 396 -0.21 3.87 -10.20
C GLY A 396 0.22 4.05 -11.65
N HIS A 397 -0.24 3.20 -12.57
CA HIS A 397 0.12 3.31 -13.99
C HIS A 397 -0.47 4.58 -14.63
N PHE A 398 -1.72 4.91 -14.29
CA PHE A 398 -2.42 6.08 -14.82
C PHE A 398 -1.84 7.40 -14.30
N MET A 399 -1.55 7.48 -13.00
CA MET A 399 -1.05 8.71 -12.38
C MET A 399 0.44 8.96 -12.63
N ARG A 400 1.22 7.96 -13.06
CA ARG A 400 2.67 8.09 -13.31
C ARG A 400 3.04 9.25 -14.23
N PRO A 401 2.47 9.39 -15.45
CA PRO A 401 2.80 10.53 -16.32
C PRO A 401 2.43 11.88 -15.69
N ILE A 402 1.31 11.92 -14.95
CA ILE A 402 0.83 13.13 -14.26
C ILE A 402 1.78 13.53 -13.14
N PHE A 403 2.21 12.58 -12.30
CA PHE A 403 3.17 12.82 -11.23
C PHE A 403 4.54 13.24 -11.77
N ALA A 404 5.03 12.60 -12.83
CA ALA A 404 6.29 12.98 -13.46
C ALA A 404 6.23 14.41 -14.03
N ALA A 405 5.11 14.80 -14.63
CA ALA A 405 4.91 16.16 -15.10
C ALA A 405 4.77 17.16 -13.93
N ALA A 406 4.09 16.78 -12.85
CA ALA A 406 3.90 17.64 -11.67
C ALA A 406 5.25 17.89 -10.96
N ARG A 407 6.11 16.86 -10.82
CA ARG A 407 7.47 17.04 -10.27
C ARG A 407 8.30 18.05 -11.07
N ARG A 408 8.20 18.02 -12.40
CA ARG A 408 8.87 19.01 -13.27
C ARG A 408 8.33 20.43 -13.08
N ALA A 409 7.04 20.55 -12.75
CA ALA A 409 6.36 21.80 -12.48
C ALA A 409 6.16 22.11 -10.98
N SER A 410 6.94 21.47 -10.11
CA SER A 410 6.71 21.46 -8.65
C SER A 410 6.80 22.81 -7.95
N GLY A 411 7.29 23.84 -8.63
CA GLY A 411 7.31 25.22 -8.15
C GLY A 411 5.93 25.87 -7.99
N ARG A 412 4.85 25.26 -8.50
CA ARG A 412 3.49 25.82 -8.41
C ARG A 412 2.97 25.81 -6.97
N ARG A 413 2.40 26.95 -6.55
CA ARG A 413 1.78 27.18 -5.24
C ARG A 413 0.33 26.71 -5.26
N ILE A 414 0.03 25.62 -4.56
CA ILE A 414 -1.31 25.02 -4.53
C ILE A 414 -1.93 25.19 -3.14
N VAL A 415 -3.08 25.85 -3.09
CA VAL A 415 -3.84 26.06 -1.86
C VAL A 415 -4.68 24.84 -1.53
N PHE A 416 -4.60 24.39 -0.28
CA PHE A 416 -5.50 23.42 0.32
C PHE A 416 -6.39 24.16 1.32
N ALA A 417 -7.66 24.37 0.95
CA ALA A 417 -8.58 25.19 1.74
C ALA A 417 -8.81 24.59 3.14
N GLU A 418 -9.00 23.28 3.25
CA GLU A 418 -9.22 22.64 4.55
C GLU A 418 -7.90 22.21 5.20
N GLY A 419 -6.97 23.15 5.40
CA GLY A 419 -5.62 22.86 5.86
C GLY A 419 -5.52 22.30 7.28
N GLU A 420 -6.60 22.29 8.06
CA GLU A 420 -6.66 21.62 9.35
C GLU A 420 -7.10 20.14 9.24
N ASP A 421 -7.74 19.70 8.15
CA ASP A 421 -8.26 18.32 8.01
C ASP A 421 -7.12 17.28 8.01
N GLU A 422 -7.30 16.17 8.74
CA GLU A 422 -6.26 15.13 8.86
C GLU A 422 -5.84 14.58 7.50
N ARG A 423 -6.80 14.34 6.59
CA ARG A 423 -6.50 13.76 5.28
C ARG A 423 -5.76 14.76 4.40
N VAL A 424 -6.08 16.05 4.53
CA VAL A 424 -5.34 17.12 3.84
C VAL A 424 -3.92 17.20 4.36
N LEU A 425 -3.70 17.17 5.68
CA LEU A 425 -2.36 17.21 6.26
C LEU A 425 -1.50 16.02 5.82
N ARG A 426 -2.06 14.80 5.85
CA ARG A 426 -1.37 13.59 5.35
C ARG A 426 -1.10 13.66 3.85
N ALA A 427 -2.03 14.19 3.04
CA ALA A 427 -1.80 14.38 1.61
C ALA A 427 -0.68 15.38 1.34
N VAL A 428 -0.65 16.49 2.08
CA VAL A 428 0.34 17.54 1.92
C VAL A 428 1.74 17.07 2.31
N GLN A 429 1.85 16.20 3.32
CA GLN A 429 3.10 15.52 3.64
C GLN A 429 3.63 14.75 2.42
N VAL A 430 2.79 13.92 1.77
CA VAL A 430 3.18 13.19 0.55
C VAL A 430 3.53 14.14 -0.59
N VAL A 431 2.75 15.20 -0.80
CA VAL A 431 3.00 16.22 -1.84
C VAL A 431 4.36 16.90 -1.65
N ALA A 432 4.75 17.19 -0.39
CA ALA A 432 6.04 17.77 -0.06
C ALA A 432 7.19 16.77 -0.29
N ASP A 433 7.03 15.53 0.19
CA ASP A 433 8.03 14.47 0.07
C ASP A 433 8.39 14.15 -1.39
N GLU A 434 7.34 13.99 -2.19
CA GLU A 434 7.39 13.68 -3.61
C GLU A 434 7.74 14.90 -4.46
N ARG A 435 7.83 16.09 -3.84
CA ARG A 435 8.04 17.39 -4.47
C ARG A 435 7.08 17.61 -5.63
N LEU A 436 5.78 17.43 -5.39
CA LEU A 436 4.75 17.59 -6.42
C LEU A 436 4.31 19.05 -6.58
N ALA A 437 4.30 19.82 -5.49
CA ALA A 437 3.86 21.22 -5.45
C ALA A 437 4.52 21.97 -4.28
N ARG A 438 4.34 23.30 -4.23
CA ARG A 438 4.51 24.11 -3.02
C ARG A 438 3.16 24.27 -2.32
N PRO A 439 2.87 23.52 -1.24
CA PRO A 439 1.57 23.54 -0.60
C PRO A 439 1.35 24.82 0.21
N ILE A 440 0.13 25.35 0.18
CA ILE A 440 -0.31 26.40 1.09
C ILE A 440 -1.55 25.92 1.84
N LEU A 441 -1.48 25.83 3.16
CA LEU A 441 -2.58 25.41 4.02
C LEU A 441 -3.36 26.61 4.54
N VAL A 442 -4.67 26.64 4.32
CA VAL A 442 -5.54 27.62 4.99
C VAL A 442 -6.02 27.03 6.32
N GLY A 443 -5.63 27.64 7.43
CA GLY A 443 -5.96 27.14 8.77
C GLY A 443 -5.21 27.84 9.88
N ARG A 444 -5.58 27.57 11.13
CA ARG A 444 -4.96 28.20 12.30
C ARG A 444 -3.61 27.53 12.60
N PRO A 445 -2.50 28.28 12.71
CA PRO A 445 -1.17 27.72 12.93
C PRO A 445 -1.10 26.76 14.12
N ALA A 446 -1.59 27.18 15.29
CA ALA A 446 -1.56 26.36 16.51
C ALA A 446 -2.38 25.05 16.38
N VAL A 447 -3.43 25.04 15.54
CA VAL A 447 -4.23 23.83 15.32
C VAL A 447 -3.51 22.88 14.37
N ILE A 448 -2.89 23.41 13.30
CA ILE A 448 -2.09 22.65 12.35
C ILE A 448 -0.92 22.00 13.09
N GLU A 449 -0.10 22.78 13.80
CA GLU A 449 1.07 22.28 14.54
C GLU A 449 0.72 21.13 15.51
N ARG A 450 -0.30 21.33 16.35
CA ARG A 450 -0.78 20.28 17.26
C ARG A 450 -1.24 19.02 16.52
N ARG A 451 -1.83 19.17 15.33
CA ARG A 451 -2.26 18.02 14.51
C ARG A 451 -1.07 17.33 13.85
N LEU A 452 -0.05 18.06 13.41
CA LEU A 452 1.20 17.48 12.90
C LEU A 452 1.85 16.59 13.96
N GLU A 453 2.00 17.10 15.18
CA GLU A 453 2.54 16.33 16.31
C GLU A 453 1.68 15.09 16.60
N ARG A 454 0.36 15.28 16.72
CA ARG A 454 -0.57 14.19 17.01
C ARG A 454 -0.53 13.07 15.96
N PHE A 455 -0.42 13.43 14.69
CA PHE A 455 -0.41 12.49 13.58
C PHE A 455 1.00 12.01 13.20
N GLY A 456 2.04 12.51 13.89
CA GLY A 456 3.43 12.16 13.66
C GLY A 456 3.99 12.64 12.33
N LEU A 457 3.44 13.71 11.74
CA LEU A 457 3.84 14.23 10.42
C LEU A 457 5.10 15.08 10.55
N ARG A 458 6.11 14.82 9.72
CA ARG A 458 7.43 15.47 9.79
C ARG A 458 7.53 16.83 9.10
N MET A 459 6.57 17.17 8.23
CA MET A 459 6.58 18.43 7.47
C MET A 459 6.54 19.65 8.40
N LYS A 460 7.23 20.71 8.01
CA LYS A 460 7.40 21.93 8.82
C LYS A 460 6.83 23.16 8.12
N PRO A 461 6.05 23.99 8.84
CA PRO A 461 5.63 25.30 8.34
C PRO A 461 6.84 26.16 7.94
N GLY A 462 6.74 26.88 6.82
CA GLY A 462 7.78 27.75 6.28
C GLY A 462 8.95 27.03 5.59
N VAL A 463 8.99 25.70 5.65
CA VAL A 463 9.99 24.86 4.95
C VAL A 463 9.30 24.03 3.88
N ASP A 464 8.34 23.22 4.29
CA ASP A 464 7.66 22.26 3.42
C ASP A 464 6.32 22.79 2.90
N PHE A 465 5.69 23.73 3.61
CA PHE A 465 4.43 24.37 3.23
C PHE A 465 4.27 25.76 3.88
N GLU A 466 3.43 26.60 3.30
CA GLU A 466 3.06 27.91 3.87
C GLU A 466 1.70 27.83 4.59
N ILE A 467 1.45 28.73 5.54
CA ILE A 467 0.16 28.83 6.25
C ILE A 467 -0.49 30.18 5.98
N VAL A 468 -1.77 30.14 5.61
CA VAL A 468 -2.66 31.31 5.61
C VAL A 468 -3.58 31.20 6.80
N ASN A 469 -3.42 32.11 7.76
CA ASN A 469 -4.19 32.10 9.00
C ASN A 469 -5.50 32.90 8.82
N PRO A 470 -6.68 32.25 8.86
CA PRO A 470 -7.97 32.94 8.69
C PRO A 470 -8.26 33.98 9.78
N GLU A 471 -7.64 33.86 10.95
CA GLU A 471 -7.83 34.78 12.08
C GLU A 471 -6.95 36.03 11.96
N TRP A 472 -5.79 35.92 11.29
CA TRP A 472 -4.82 37.00 11.15
C TRP A 472 -3.98 36.81 9.88
N ASP A 473 -4.28 37.58 8.83
CA ASP A 473 -3.50 37.63 7.59
C ASP A 473 -3.41 39.09 7.11
N GLU A 474 -2.22 39.53 6.72
CA GLU A 474 -1.98 40.92 6.28
C GLU A 474 -2.77 41.27 5.01
N ARG A 475 -3.07 40.27 4.16
CA ARG A 475 -3.82 40.43 2.91
C ARG A 475 -5.33 40.48 3.14
N TYR A 476 -5.81 40.19 4.36
CA TYR A 476 -7.23 40.16 4.71
C TYR A 476 -8.00 41.38 4.18
N ARG A 477 -7.45 42.57 4.39
CA ARG A 477 -8.09 43.83 3.97
C ARG A 477 -8.25 43.91 2.45
N ALA A 478 -7.20 43.59 1.71
CA ALA A 478 -7.23 43.58 0.25
C ALA A 478 -8.21 42.53 -0.27
N TYR A 479 -8.24 41.34 0.33
CA TYR A 479 -9.10 40.24 -0.11
C TYR A 479 -10.59 40.54 0.08
N TRP A 480 -11.03 41.01 1.24
CA TRP A 480 -12.46 41.29 1.42
C TRP A 480 -12.93 42.48 0.58
N GLN A 481 -12.07 43.49 0.38
CA GLN A 481 -12.37 44.64 -0.47
C GLN A 481 -12.56 44.22 -1.93
N GLU A 482 -11.65 43.37 -2.45
CA GLU A 482 -11.78 42.84 -3.80
C GLU A 482 -12.96 41.90 -3.94
N TYR A 483 -13.20 41.01 -2.96
CA TYR A 483 -14.37 40.14 -2.96
C TYR A 483 -15.68 40.95 -2.99
N HIS A 484 -15.78 42.02 -2.19
CA HIS A 484 -16.91 42.94 -2.25
C HIS A 484 -17.00 43.61 -3.62
N ARG A 485 -15.89 44.09 -4.20
CA ARG A 485 -15.89 44.68 -5.56
C ARG A 485 -16.39 43.71 -6.63
N LEU A 486 -16.12 42.42 -6.50
CA LEU A 486 -16.60 41.38 -7.42
C LEU A 486 -18.10 41.04 -7.21
N THR A 487 -18.66 41.35 -6.04
CA THR A 487 -19.98 40.85 -5.62
C THR A 487 -20.95 41.92 -5.12
N ASP A 488 -20.60 43.20 -5.22
CA ASP A 488 -21.40 44.35 -4.78
C ASP A 488 -22.78 44.38 -5.47
N ARG A 489 -22.83 44.09 -6.77
CA ARG A 489 -24.05 43.96 -7.57
C ARG A 489 -24.77 42.62 -7.40
N SER A 490 -24.20 41.71 -6.61
CA SER A 490 -24.76 40.42 -6.24
C SER A 490 -25.33 40.41 -4.81
N GLY A 491 -25.45 41.59 -4.19
CA GLY A 491 -26.10 41.76 -2.88
C GLY A 491 -25.20 41.54 -1.67
N ILE A 492 -23.88 41.42 -1.86
CA ILE A 492 -22.91 41.27 -0.78
C ILE A 492 -22.54 42.65 -0.24
N THR A 493 -22.72 42.87 1.07
CA THR A 493 -22.30 44.10 1.75
C THR A 493 -20.84 44.00 2.21
N GLU A 494 -20.19 45.14 2.48
CA GLU A 494 -18.83 45.17 3.04
C GLU A 494 -18.73 44.38 4.36
N GLU A 495 -19.71 44.52 5.24
CA GLU A 495 -19.76 43.78 6.52
C GLU A 495 -19.84 42.27 6.29
N TYR A 496 -20.67 41.83 5.34
CA TYR A 496 -20.79 40.42 4.99
C TYR A 496 -19.48 39.88 4.38
N ALA A 497 -18.87 40.63 3.46
CA ALA A 497 -17.58 40.28 2.86
C ALA A 497 -16.47 40.14 3.93
N GLN A 498 -16.42 41.04 4.90
CA GLN A 498 -15.47 40.98 6.02
C GLN A 498 -15.65 39.71 6.86
N ILE A 499 -16.88 39.35 7.20
CA ILE A 499 -17.19 38.16 8.03
C ILE A 499 -16.87 36.87 7.26
N GLU A 500 -17.34 36.75 6.02
CA GLU A 500 -17.17 35.52 5.24
C GLU A 500 -15.70 35.28 4.88
N MET A 501 -14.92 36.33 4.62
CA MET A 501 -13.48 36.22 4.35
C MET A 501 -12.68 35.61 5.51
N ARG A 502 -13.18 35.69 6.76
CA ARG A 502 -12.54 35.03 7.92
C ARG A 502 -12.98 33.58 8.10
N ARG A 503 -14.16 33.23 7.59
CA ARG A 503 -14.86 31.98 7.98
C ARG A 503 -14.89 30.94 6.87
N ARG A 504 -14.79 31.37 5.60
CA ARG A 504 -14.95 30.50 4.43
C ARG A 504 -13.61 30.18 3.80
N LEU A 505 -13.07 29.02 4.14
CA LEU A 505 -11.74 28.58 3.69
C LEU A 505 -11.62 28.52 2.16
N THR A 506 -12.67 28.08 1.47
CA THR A 506 -12.73 28.07 0.00
C THR A 506 -12.72 29.48 -0.59
N LEU A 507 -13.37 30.44 0.05
CA LEU A 507 -13.34 31.84 -0.38
C LEU A 507 -11.94 32.42 -0.23
N ILE A 508 -11.28 32.18 0.90
CA ILE A 508 -9.89 32.59 1.13
C ILE A 508 -8.99 32.02 0.02
N GLY A 509 -9.07 30.71 -0.22
CA GLY A 509 -8.27 30.05 -1.26
C GLY A 509 -8.58 30.54 -2.67
N ALA A 510 -9.86 30.82 -2.99
CA ALA A 510 -10.24 31.36 -4.29
C ALA A 510 -9.69 32.78 -4.49
N MET A 511 -9.73 33.61 -3.45
CA MET A 511 -9.12 34.95 -3.50
C MET A 511 -7.61 34.89 -3.70
N MET A 512 -6.91 33.95 -3.06
CA MET A 512 -5.47 33.78 -3.27
C MET A 512 -5.14 33.50 -4.74
N VAL A 513 -5.92 32.62 -5.39
CA VAL A 513 -5.73 32.32 -6.82
C VAL A 513 -6.08 33.52 -7.70
N HIS A 514 -7.17 34.23 -7.38
CA HIS A 514 -7.58 35.44 -8.12
C HIS A 514 -6.56 36.57 -8.04
N MET A 515 -5.99 36.80 -6.84
CA MET A 515 -5.01 37.84 -6.56
C MET A 515 -3.58 37.50 -6.99
N GLY A 516 -3.33 36.25 -7.44
CA GLY A 516 -2.00 35.79 -7.87
C GLY A 516 -1.08 35.35 -6.74
N ASP A 517 -1.60 35.22 -5.52
CA ASP A 517 -0.90 34.69 -4.36
C ASP A 517 -0.74 33.16 -4.40
N ALA A 518 -1.52 32.47 -5.24
CA ALA A 518 -1.39 31.05 -5.53
C ALA A 518 -1.71 30.73 -6.99
N ASP A 519 -1.27 29.55 -7.44
CA ASP A 519 -1.43 29.10 -8.83
C ASP A 519 -2.64 28.15 -9.00
N GLY A 520 -3.11 27.53 -7.91
CA GLY A 520 -4.31 26.70 -7.95
C GLY A 520 -4.92 26.39 -6.57
N LEU A 521 -6.12 25.82 -6.56
CA LEU A 521 -6.92 25.57 -5.36
C LEU A 521 -7.54 24.16 -5.32
N ILE A 522 -7.41 23.51 -4.18
CA ILE A 522 -8.16 22.30 -3.80
C ILE A 522 -9.01 22.61 -2.56
N CYS A 523 -10.29 22.28 -2.63
CA CYS A 523 -11.23 22.39 -1.52
C CYS A 523 -12.29 21.27 -1.54
N GLY A 524 -13.21 21.25 -0.58
CA GLY A 524 -14.37 20.35 -0.62
C GLY A 524 -14.21 19.02 0.11
N THR A 525 -13.22 18.93 1.02
CA THR A 525 -13.07 17.75 1.89
C THR A 525 -14.13 17.68 3.01
N PHE A 526 -15.00 18.68 3.11
CA PHE A 526 -16.22 18.69 3.93
C PHE A 526 -17.37 19.35 3.15
N GLY A 527 -18.57 19.37 3.72
CA GLY A 527 -19.70 20.10 3.12
C GLY A 527 -20.20 19.50 1.81
N THR A 528 -20.98 20.28 1.06
CA THR A 528 -21.58 19.87 -0.21
C THR A 528 -20.86 20.53 -1.39
N PHE A 529 -20.82 19.86 -2.54
CA PHE A 529 -20.18 20.41 -3.73
C PHE A 529 -20.70 21.81 -4.12
N PRO A 530 -22.03 22.08 -4.11
CA PRO A 530 -22.56 23.41 -4.43
C PRO A 530 -22.10 24.52 -3.47
N LEU A 531 -21.86 24.20 -2.19
CA LEU A 531 -21.35 25.17 -1.20
C LEU A 531 -19.98 25.72 -1.63
N HIS A 532 -19.09 24.84 -2.08
CA HIS A 532 -17.77 25.24 -2.55
C HIS A 532 -17.84 25.92 -3.92
N LEU A 533 -18.66 25.40 -4.84
CA LEU A 533 -18.83 25.96 -6.17
C LEU A 533 -19.37 27.40 -6.12
N HIS A 534 -20.21 27.73 -5.13
CA HIS A 534 -20.72 29.08 -4.92
C HIS A 534 -19.60 30.13 -4.81
N TYR A 535 -18.62 29.91 -3.92
CA TYR A 535 -17.51 30.84 -3.73
C TYR A 535 -16.54 30.84 -4.91
N VAL A 536 -16.29 29.67 -5.50
CA VAL A 536 -15.48 29.56 -6.71
C VAL A 536 -16.11 30.36 -7.85
N HIS A 537 -17.42 30.29 -8.03
CA HIS A 537 -18.13 31.03 -9.08
C HIS A 537 -18.06 32.54 -8.86
N GLN A 538 -18.24 33.02 -7.63
CA GLN A 538 -18.19 34.45 -7.31
C GLN A 538 -16.82 35.09 -7.54
N VAL A 539 -15.73 34.34 -7.32
CA VAL A 539 -14.36 34.87 -7.37
C VAL A 539 -13.64 34.51 -8.66
N ILE A 540 -13.58 33.21 -8.99
CA ILE A 540 -12.85 32.71 -10.17
C ILE A 540 -13.70 32.83 -11.43
N GLY A 541 -15.01 32.58 -11.32
CA GLY A 541 -15.90 32.63 -12.47
C GLY A 541 -15.64 31.52 -13.50
N ARG A 542 -16.30 31.63 -14.65
CA ARG A 542 -16.18 30.68 -15.76
C ARG A 542 -15.08 31.15 -16.71
N ARG A 543 -14.39 30.20 -17.35
CA ARG A 543 -13.42 30.54 -18.40
C ARG A 543 -14.12 31.26 -19.55
N PRO A 544 -13.43 32.15 -20.28
CA PRO A 544 -14.00 32.79 -21.46
C PRO A 544 -14.61 31.78 -22.43
N GLY A 545 -15.84 32.05 -22.88
CA GLY A 545 -16.58 31.16 -23.79
C GLY A 545 -17.28 29.97 -23.14
N ALA A 546 -17.11 29.72 -21.84
CA ALA A 546 -17.85 28.66 -21.14
C ALA A 546 -19.17 29.18 -20.56
N SER A 547 -20.26 28.47 -20.84
CA SER A 547 -21.60 28.75 -20.33
C SER A 547 -21.98 27.88 -19.13
N VAL A 548 -21.21 26.82 -18.85
CA VAL A 548 -21.55 25.83 -17.81
C VAL A 548 -20.30 25.30 -17.10
N TYR A 549 -20.47 24.81 -15.87
CA TYR A 549 -19.44 24.05 -15.15
C TYR A 549 -19.80 22.56 -15.20
N ALA A 550 -18.83 21.66 -15.07
CA ALA A 550 -19.10 20.24 -14.88
C ALA A 550 -18.06 19.57 -13.98
N ALA A 551 -18.45 18.46 -13.37
CA ALA A 551 -17.58 17.63 -12.55
C ALA A 551 -17.25 16.33 -13.27
N MET A 552 -15.98 16.16 -13.65
CA MET A 552 -15.47 14.96 -14.31
C MET A 552 -14.81 14.04 -13.29
N ASN A 553 -15.17 12.75 -13.29
CA ASN A 553 -14.52 11.74 -12.45
C ASN A 553 -14.04 10.57 -13.29
N THR A 554 -12.83 10.10 -13.02
CA THR A 554 -12.24 8.94 -13.68
C THR A 554 -12.14 7.79 -12.68
N LEU A 555 -12.72 6.65 -13.05
CA LEU A 555 -12.68 5.40 -12.31
C LEU A 555 -11.63 4.46 -12.90
N MET A 556 -10.86 3.85 -12.01
CA MET A 556 -9.95 2.75 -12.34
C MET A 556 -10.69 1.45 -12.07
N LEU A 557 -11.08 0.74 -13.14
CA LEU A 557 -11.75 -0.55 -13.04
C LEU A 557 -10.77 -1.68 -13.43
N PRO A 558 -11.04 -2.93 -13.06
CA PRO A 558 -10.27 -4.06 -13.54
C PRO A 558 -10.23 -4.06 -15.07
N ASN A 559 -9.02 -4.00 -15.64
CA ASN A 559 -8.74 -4.03 -17.07
C ASN A 559 -9.27 -2.83 -17.89
N ARG A 560 -9.82 -1.78 -17.29
CA ARG A 560 -10.27 -0.58 -18.04
C ARG A 560 -10.32 0.68 -17.21
N GLN A 561 -10.30 1.81 -17.90
CA GLN A 561 -10.52 3.13 -17.33
C GLN A 561 -11.80 3.72 -17.90
N VAL A 562 -12.63 4.30 -17.04
CA VAL A 562 -13.87 4.95 -17.46
C VAL A 562 -13.96 6.32 -16.82
N THR A 563 -14.17 7.35 -17.63
CA THR A 563 -14.40 8.73 -17.19
C THR A 563 -15.88 9.05 -17.32
N LEU A 564 -16.46 9.68 -16.30
CA LEU A 564 -17.87 10.02 -16.20
C LEU A 564 -18.03 11.53 -16.03
N VAL A 565 -18.97 12.11 -16.77
CA VAL A 565 -19.33 13.52 -16.68
C VAL A 565 -20.85 13.68 -16.94
N ASP A 566 -21.61 14.51 -16.26
CA ASP A 566 -21.28 15.40 -15.14
C ASP A 566 -21.85 14.85 -13.82
N THR A 567 -20.98 14.58 -12.85
CA THR A 567 -21.36 13.83 -11.63
C THR A 567 -21.85 14.69 -10.47
N HIS A 568 -21.68 16.01 -10.49
CA HIS A 568 -21.93 16.86 -9.31
C HIS A 568 -22.52 18.25 -9.58
N VAL A 569 -22.60 18.74 -10.82
CA VAL A 569 -22.96 20.15 -11.07
C VAL A 569 -24.39 20.33 -11.62
N ASN A 570 -24.72 19.75 -12.76
CA ASN A 570 -25.93 20.07 -13.51
C ASN A 570 -27.01 19.01 -13.28
N ALA A 571 -28.11 19.42 -12.65
CA ALA A 571 -29.24 18.53 -12.38
C ALA A 571 -29.85 17.97 -13.67
N ASP A 572 -30.19 18.87 -14.60
CA ASP A 572 -30.77 18.55 -15.90
C ASP A 572 -30.17 19.49 -16.96
N PRO A 573 -28.97 19.19 -17.48
CA PRO A 573 -28.33 20.03 -18.49
C PRO A 573 -29.05 19.93 -19.83
N ASP A 574 -29.16 21.04 -20.56
CA ASP A 574 -29.71 21.06 -21.92
C ASP A 574 -28.72 20.51 -22.96
N ALA A 575 -29.15 20.36 -24.22
CA ALA A 575 -28.32 19.82 -25.30
C ALA A 575 -27.05 20.65 -25.58
N GLN A 576 -27.11 21.99 -25.44
CA GLN A 576 -25.95 22.87 -25.63
C GLN A 576 -24.94 22.68 -24.50
N GLN A 577 -25.43 22.59 -23.26
CA GLN A 577 -24.61 22.32 -22.08
C GLN A 577 -23.98 20.94 -22.16
N ILE A 578 -24.71 19.89 -22.53
CA ILE A 578 -24.15 18.54 -22.73
C ILE A 578 -23.04 18.56 -23.79
N ALA A 579 -23.26 19.26 -24.90
CA ALA A 579 -22.25 19.41 -25.94
C ALA A 579 -20.99 20.10 -25.40
N GLU A 580 -21.15 21.23 -24.69
CA GLU A 580 -20.03 21.97 -24.09
C GLU A 580 -19.27 21.13 -23.04
N ILE A 581 -20.00 20.42 -22.17
CA ILE A 581 -19.44 19.53 -21.15
C ILE A 581 -18.63 18.39 -21.78
N THR A 582 -19.16 17.78 -22.85
CA THR A 582 -18.48 16.70 -23.57
C THR A 582 -17.16 17.19 -24.15
N LEU A 583 -17.17 18.35 -24.80
CA LEU A 583 -15.97 18.95 -25.38
C LEU A 583 -14.94 19.31 -24.30
N MET A 584 -15.37 19.92 -23.19
CA MET A 584 -14.48 20.21 -22.05
C MET A 584 -13.84 18.96 -21.48
N ALA A 585 -14.61 17.88 -21.29
CA ALA A 585 -14.09 16.62 -20.78
C ALA A 585 -13.14 15.93 -21.78
N ALA A 586 -13.46 15.98 -23.08
CA ALA A 586 -12.62 15.43 -24.14
C ALA A 586 -11.27 16.16 -24.23
N ASP A 587 -11.29 17.50 -24.19
CA ASP A 587 -10.08 18.32 -24.19
C ASP A 587 -9.22 18.05 -22.95
N GLU A 588 -9.86 17.89 -21.79
CA GLU A 588 -9.17 17.54 -20.56
C GLU A 588 -8.48 16.17 -20.68
N LEU A 589 -9.15 15.14 -21.20
CA LEU A 589 -8.53 13.83 -21.45
C LEU A 589 -7.36 13.90 -22.45
N ARG A 590 -7.51 14.68 -23.54
CA ARG A 590 -6.44 14.87 -24.55
C ARG A 590 -5.19 15.50 -23.93
N ARG A 591 -5.34 16.45 -23.00
CA ARG A 591 -4.21 17.08 -22.29
C ARG A 591 -3.37 16.06 -21.53
N PHE A 592 -3.96 14.95 -21.10
CA PHE A 592 -3.27 13.85 -20.44
C PHE A 592 -2.81 12.73 -21.40
N GLY A 593 -2.88 12.97 -22.71
CA GLY A 593 -2.50 12.00 -23.73
C GLY A 593 -3.49 10.85 -23.89
N ILE A 594 -4.71 11.00 -23.38
CA ILE A 594 -5.78 10.00 -23.51
C ILE A 594 -6.65 10.41 -24.69
N MET A 595 -6.74 9.55 -25.70
CA MET A 595 -7.66 9.77 -26.81
C MET A 595 -9.11 9.58 -26.33
N PRO A 596 -9.95 10.62 -26.36
CA PRO A 596 -11.32 10.52 -25.88
C PRO A 596 -12.20 9.76 -26.87
N LYS A 597 -12.96 8.81 -26.34
CA LYS A 597 -14.00 8.03 -27.03
C LYS A 597 -15.30 8.23 -26.26
N ALA A 598 -16.09 9.20 -26.72
CA ALA A 598 -17.24 9.73 -26.01
C ALA A 598 -18.53 8.98 -26.37
N ALA A 599 -19.21 8.44 -25.36
CA ALA A 599 -20.54 7.87 -25.50
C ALA A 599 -21.56 8.76 -24.77
N LEU A 600 -22.54 9.26 -25.53
CA LEU A 600 -23.68 9.98 -24.98
C LEU A 600 -24.70 8.96 -24.45
N LEU A 601 -24.84 8.87 -23.13
CA LEU A 601 -25.67 7.84 -22.50
C LEU A 601 -27.13 8.27 -22.39
N SER A 602 -28.02 7.30 -22.52
CA SER A 602 -29.47 7.46 -22.44
C SER A 602 -30.13 6.12 -22.07
N HIS A 603 -31.41 6.16 -21.70
CA HIS A 603 -32.27 4.97 -21.68
C HIS A 603 -32.72 4.56 -23.09
N SER A 604 -32.35 5.29 -24.13
CA SER A 604 -32.57 4.92 -25.54
C SER A 604 -31.29 4.42 -26.19
N ASN A 605 -31.45 3.52 -27.16
CA ASN A 605 -30.40 3.11 -28.09
C ASN A 605 -30.77 3.63 -29.47
N PHE A 606 -30.07 4.66 -29.94
CA PHE A 606 -30.12 5.17 -31.31
C PHE A 606 -31.54 5.37 -31.87
N GLY A 607 -32.41 6.05 -31.11
CA GLY A 607 -33.76 6.40 -31.55
C GLY A 607 -34.88 5.43 -31.13
N THR A 608 -34.61 4.45 -30.27
CA THR A 608 -35.68 3.57 -29.73
C THR A 608 -36.71 4.31 -28.87
N SER A 609 -36.41 5.55 -28.44
CA SER A 609 -37.31 6.41 -27.68
C SER A 609 -37.24 7.86 -28.19
N ASN A 610 -38.39 8.52 -28.22
CA ASN A 610 -38.51 9.97 -28.45
C ASN A 610 -38.87 10.73 -27.16
N HIS A 611 -38.56 10.15 -26.00
CA HIS A 611 -38.63 10.88 -24.74
C HIS A 611 -37.72 12.11 -24.80
N PRO A 612 -38.09 13.25 -24.20
CA PRO A 612 -37.28 14.47 -24.21
C PRO A 612 -35.80 14.24 -23.84
N ASP A 613 -35.51 13.43 -22.83
CA ASP A 613 -34.12 13.12 -22.43
C ASP A 613 -33.32 12.40 -23.52
N ALA A 614 -33.95 11.54 -24.33
CA ALA A 614 -33.27 10.87 -25.44
C ALA A 614 -33.07 11.81 -26.63
N VAL A 615 -34.07 12.64 -26.94
CA VAL A 615 -33.97 13.68 -27.97
C VAL A 615 -32.85 14.66 -27.65
N LYS A 616 -32.76 15.09 -26.39
CA LYS A 616 -31.73 15.99 -25.87
C LYS A 616 -30.31 15.48 -26.12
N MET A 617 -30.06 14.18 -25.91
CA MET A 617 -28.74 13.58 -26.18
C MET A 617 -28.43 13.53 -27.69
N ARG A 618 -29.45 13.31 -28.56
CA ARG A 618 -29.27 13.35 -30.02
C ARG A 618 -28.97 14.75 -30.54
N GLU A 619 -29.66 15.75 -30.00
CA GLU A 619 -29.40 17.15 -30.31
C GLU A 619 -27.98 17.54 -29.89
N ALA A 620 -27.56 17.11 -28.69
CA ALA A 620 -26.18 17.30 -28.24
C ALA A 620 -25.17 16.63 -29.19
N LEU A 621 -25.43 15.42 -29.67
CA LEU A 621 -24.56 14.75 -30.65
C LEU A 621 -24.39 15.56 -31.94
N ALA A 622 -25.49 16.12 -32.47
CA ALA A 622 -25.45 16.93 -33.67
C ALA A 622 -24.56 18.18 -33.46
N LEU A 623 -24.73 18.86 -32.32
CA LEU A 623 -23.92 20.03 -31.95
C LEU A 623 -22.44 19.68 -31.76
N ILE A 624 -22.13 18.54 -31.15
CA ILE A 624 -20.74 18.09 -30.95
C ILE A 624 -20.10 17.80 -32.31
N ARG A 625 -20.79 17.10 -33.21
CA ARG A 625 -20.26 16.77 -34.55
C ARG A 625 -20.01 18.01 -35.41
N GLU A 626 -20.81 19.05 -35.24
CA GLU A 626 -20.59 20.34 -35.90
C GLU A 626 -19.34 21.04 -35.35
N ARG A 627 -19.17 21.05 -34.02
CA ARG A 627 -18.11 21.82 -33.34
C ARG A 627 -16.75 21.10 -33.29
N ALA A 628 -16.75 19.77 -33.26
CA ALA A 628 -15.56 18.91 -33.16
C ALA A 628 -15.76 17.64 -34.01
N PRO A 629 -15.73 17.76 -35.35
CA PRO A 629 -15.96 16.64 -36.27
C PRO A 629 -14.90 15.53 -36.14
N GLU A 630 -13.75 15.82 -35.55
CA GLU A 630 -12.66 14.87 -35.32
C GLU A 630 -12.81 14.06 -34.02
N LEU A 631 -13.72 14.45 -33.13
CA LEU A 631 -13.96 13.73 -31.88
C LEU A 631 -14.67 12.41 -32.16
N GLU A 632 -14.12 11.31 -31.63
CA GLU A 632 -14.76 10.00 -31.69
C GLU A 632 -15.94 9.97 -30.70
N VAL A 633 -17.15 10.27 -31.19
CA VAL A 633 -18.35 10.45 -30.37
C VAL A 633 -19.61 9.89 -31.02
N ASP A 634 -20.39 9.16 -30.21
CA ASP A 634 -21.65 8.62 -30.67
C ASP A 634 -22.69 8.49 -29.56
N GLY A 635 -23.91 8.17 -29.97
CA GLY A 635 -25.07 8.01 -29.10
C GLY A 635 -26.34 8.49 -29.79
N GLU A 636 -27.42 8.70 -29.05
CA GLU A 636 -27.61 8.29 -27.66
C GLU A 636 -27.64 6.77 -27.50
N MET A 637 -27.09 6.22 -26.42
CA MET A 637 -27.02 4.77 -26.21
C MET A 637 -27.05 4.36 -24.73
N HIS A 638 -27.31 3.09 -24.47
CA HIS A 638 -27.19 2.48 -23.15
C HIS A 638 -25.72 2.32 -22.72
N GLY A 639 -25.50 2.16 -21.42
CA GLY A 639 -24.15 2.00 -20.86
C GLY A 639 -23.45 0.69 -21.25
N ASP A 640 -24.20 -0.40 -21.43
CA ASP A 640 -23.66 -1.68 -21.93
C ASP A 640 -23.18 -1.55 -23.37
N VAL A 641 -23.97 -0.89 -24.24
CA VAL A 641 -23.60 -0.60 -25.63
C VAL A 641 -22.39 0.33 -25.73
N ALA A 642 -22.22 1.27 -24.80
CA ALA A 642 -21.03 2.10 -24.74
C ALA A 642 -19.75 1.30 -24.41
N LEU A 643 -19.88 0.30 -23.54
CA LEU A 643 -18.74 -0.46 -23.00
C LEU A 643 -18.47 -1.81 -23.70
N ASP A 644 -19.40 -2.29 -24.52
CA ASP A 644 -19.28 -3.51 -25.35
C ASP A 644 -19.31 -3.15 -26.84
N ALA A 645 -18.13 -3.15 -27.46
CA ALA A 645 -17.96 -2.82 -28.87
C ALA A 645 -18.67 -3.80 -29.81
N GLU A 646 -18.75 -5.08 -29.45
CA GLU A 646 -19.36 -6.11 -30.29
C GLU A 646 -20.88 -6.02 -30.25
N LEU A 647 -21.45 -5.79 -29.06
CA LEU A 647 -22.88 -5.47 -28.90
C LEU A 647 -23.24 -4.21 -29.68
N ARG A 648 -22.43 -3.14 -29.56
CA ARG A 648 -22.68 -1.90 -30.30
C ARG A 648 -22.62 -2.09 -31.81
N HIS A 649 -21.63 -2.82 -32.32
CA HIS A 649 -21.54 -3.06 -33.76
C HIS A 649 -22.75 -3.84 -34.30
N ARG A 650 -23.31 -4.77 -33.52
CA ARG A 650 -24.53 -5.50 -33.88
C ARG A 650 -25.77 -4.58 -33.94
N ILE A 651 -25.90 -3.65 -32.99
CA ILE A 651 -27.06 -2.74 -32.91
C ILE A 651 -26.94 -1.58 -33.91
N MET A 652 -25.75 -0.97 -34.02
CA MET A 652 -25.47 0.16 -34.89
C MET A 652 -24.13 -0.05 -35.63
N PRO A 653 -24.15 -0.78 -36.77
CA PRO A 653 -22.94 -1.07 -37.55
C PRO A 653 -22.21 0.19 -38.06
N ARG A 654 -22.93 1.31 -38.16
CA ARG A 654 -22.42 2.62 -38.60
C ARG A 654 -21.97 3.51 -37.44
N SER A 655 -21.80 2.95 -36.24
CA SER A 655 -21.32 3.72 -35.10
C SER A 655 -19.93 4.29 -35.37
N THR A 656 -19.70 5.53 -34.95
CA THR A 656 -18.39 6.19 -35.08
C THR A 656 -17.39 5.75 -34.00
N LEU A 657 -17.87 5.12 -32.92
CA LEU A 657 -17.03 4.60 -31.84
C LEU A 657 -16.41 3.26 -32.20
N THR A 658 -15.09 3.18 -32.07
CA THR A 658 -14.25 2.00 -32.19
C THR A 658 -13.84 1.48 -30.81
N GLY A 659 -13.92 0.17 -30.58
CA GLY A 659 -13.58 -0.40 -29.26
C GLY A 659 -14.50 0.09 -28.14
N GLU A 660 -14.02 0.15 -26.91
CA GLU A 660 -14.82 0.60 -25.75
C GLU A 660 -14.77 2.12 -25.60
N ALA A 661 -15.89 2.74 -25.21
CA ALA A 661 -15.91 4.15 -24.82
C ALA A 661 -15.17 4.36 -23.49
N ASN A 662 -14.39 5.44 -23.38
CA ASN A 662 -13.67 5.81 -22.17
C ASN A 662 -14.17 7.12 -21.54
N LEU A 663 -15.06 7.84 -22.22
CA LEU A 663 -15.76 9.01 -21.71
C LEU A 663 -17.27 8.78 -21.81
N LEU A 664 -17.93 8.63 -20.68
CA LEU A 664 -19.37 8.43 -20.56
C LEU A 664 -20.02 9.75 -20.15
N VAL A 665 -20.84 10.29 -21.04
CA VAL A 665 -21.57 11.54 -20.83
C VAL A 665 -22.99 11.21 -20.41
N LEU A 666 -23.35 11.56 -19.19
CA LEU A 666 -24.64 11.23 -18.59
C LEU A 666 -25.66 12.34 -18.83
N PRO A 667 -26.96 12.01 -18.93
CA PRO A 667 -28.00 12.97 -19.28
C PRO A 667 -28.39 13.93 -18.13
N GLY A 668 -27.95 13.66 -16.90
CA GLY A 668 -28.24 14.47 -15.71
C GLY A 668 -27.54 13.93 -14.45
N ILE A 669 -27.62 14.69 -13.36
CA ILE A 669 -26.83 14.43 -12.14
C ILE A 669 -27.19 13.10 -11.47
N ASP A 670 -28.46 12.69 -11.46
CA ASP A 670 -28.88 11.45 -10.81
C ASP A 670 -28.28 10.23 -11.50
N ALA A 671 -28.38 10.18 -12.84
CA ALA A 671 -27.77 9.14 -13.65
C ALA A 671 -26.25 9.08 -13.43
N ALA A 672 -25.60 10.24 -13.41
CA ALA A 672 -24.17 10.36 -13.21
C ALA A 672 -23.71 9.91 -11.82
N ASN A 673 -24.41 10.36 -10.77
CA ASN A 673 -24.06 10.09 -9.39
C ASN A 673 -24.27 8.62 -9.03
N ILE A 674 -25.40 8.04 -9.46
CA ILE A 674 -25.72 6.62 -9.25
C ILE A 674 -24.69 5.75 -9.97
N ALA A 675 -24.45 5.98 -11.28
CA ALA A 675 -23.50 5.19 -12.05
C ALA A 675 -22.09 5.28 -11.47
N TYR A 676 -21.63 6.49 -11.15
CA TYR A 676 -20.31 6.72 -10.55
C TYR A 676 -20.15 5.96 -9.23
N ASN A 677 -21.09 6.11 -8.28
CA ASN A 677 -20.94 5.49 -6.97
C ASN A 677 -21.08 3.97 -7.02
N LEU A 678 -21.96 3.42 -7.87
CA LEU A 678 -22.08 1.98 -8.07
C LEU A 678 -20.81 1.38 -8.66
N LEU A 679 -20.30 1.93 -9.77
CA LEU A 679 -19.08 1.43 -10.41
C LEU A 679 -17.86 1.56 -9.50
N LYS A 680 -17.71 2.71 -8.83
CA LYS A 680 -16.61 2.96 -7.89
C LYS A 680 -16.57 1.94 -6.75
N THR A 681 -17.74 1.63 -6.19
CA THR A 681 -17.84 0.77 -4.99
C THR A 681 -17.82 -0.70 -5.37
N ALA A 682 -18.56 -1.12 -6.40
CA ALA A 682 -18.71 -2.52 -6.77
C ALA A 682 -17.51 -3.08 -7.55
N ALA A 683 -16.86 -2.26 -8.37
CA ALA A 683 -15.80 -2.72 -9.27
C ALA A 683 -14.49 -1.91 -9.15
N GLY A 684 -14.55 -0.63 -8.79
CA GLY A 684 -13.40 0.26 -8.79
C GLY A 684 -12.53 0.24 -7.53
N HIS A 685 -12.77 -0.67 -6.58
CA HIS A 685 -12.08 -0.73 -5.27
C HIS A 685 -12.04 0.62 -4.54
N ASN A 686 -13.05 1.48 -4.72
CA ASN A 686 -13.10 2.85 -4.22
C ASN A 686 -11.98 3.79 -4.72
N VAL A 687 -11.30 3.44 -5.80
CA VAL A 687 -10.26 4.25 -6.43
C VAL A 687 -10.87 5.13 -7.51
N ALA A 688 -10.85 6.43 -7.27
CA ALA A 688 -11.33 7.44 -8.21
C ALA A 688 -10.38 8.64 -8.27
N ILE A 689 -10.35 9.30 -9.43
CA ILE A 689 -9.66 10.57 -9.67
C ILE A 689 -10.73 11.60 -10.02
N GLY A 690 -10.57 12.82 -9.52
CA GLY A 690 -11.58 13.87 -9.58
C GLY A 690 -12.25 14.11 -8.22
N PRO A 691 -13.35 14.87 -8.16
CA PRO A 691 -13.94 15.54 -9.30
C PRO A 691 -13.03 16.65 -9.82
N VAL A 692 -12.72 16.62 -11.11
CA VAL A 692 -12.07 17.72 -11.82
C VAL A 692 -13.17 18.71 -12.20
N LEU A 693 -13.05 19.95 -11.75
CA LEU A 693 -14.02 21.00 -12.10
C LEU A 693 -13.67 21.58 -13.47
N LEU A 694 -14.52 21.29 -14.45
CA LEU A 694 -14.48 21.81 -15.81
C LEU A 694 -15.17 23.17 -15.89
N GLY A 695 -14.69 24.02 -16.79
CA GLY A 695 -15.29 25.34 -17.08
C GLY A 695 -14.82 26.49 -16.19
N ALA A 696 -13.97 26.25 -15.18
CA ALA A 696 -13.40 27.31 -14.33
C ALA A 696 -12.32 28.13 -15.05
N ALA A 697 -12.26 29.43 -14.79
CA ALA A 697 -11.29 30.33 -15.40
C ALA A 697 -9.85 30.10 -14.91
N ARG A 698 -9.68 29.55 -13.71
CA ARG A 698 -8.40 29.25 -13.08
C ARG A 698 -8.34 27.79 -12.59
N PRO A 699 -7.16 27.23 -12.31
CA PRO A 699 -6.99 25.89 -11.76
C PRO A 699 -7.62 25.74 -10.36
N VAL A 700 -8.85 25.25 -10.30
CA VAL A 700 -9.56 25.00 -9.05
C VAL A 700 -10.35 23.71 -9.17
N HIS A 701 -10.26 22.85 -8.17
CA HIS A 701 -11.01 21.60 -8.12
C HIS A 701 -11.68 21.41 -6.76
N ILE A 702 -12.90 20.90 -6.82
CA ILE A 702 -13.77 20.69 -5.66
C ILE A 702 -13.89 19.19 -5.44
N LEU A 703 -13.38 18.73 -4.31
CA LEU A 703 -13.47 17.35 -3.85
C LEU A 703 -14.81 17.07 -3.17
N THR A 704 -14.94 15.87 -2.62
CA THR A 704 -16.08 15.46 -1.81
C THR A 704 -15.63 15.09 -0.41
N ALA A 705 -16.56 15.12 0.56
CA ALA A 705 -16.27 14.70 1.93
C ALA A 705 -15.77 13.25 2.06
N SER A 706 -15.97 12.42 1.04
CA SER A 706 -15.46 11.06 0.93
C SER A 706 -14.06 10.94 0.28
N ALA A 707 -13.38 12.06 0.00
CA ALA A 707 -12.05 12.03 -0.57
C ALA A 707 -11.04 11.37 0.39
N THR A 708 -10.30 10.40 -0.14
CA THR A 708 -9.17 9.76 0.55
C THR A 708 -7.91 10.59 0.38
N VAL A 709 -6.90 10.36 1.22
CA VAL A 709 -5.58 11.01 1.08
C VAL A 709 -5.00 10.82 -0.32
N ARG A 710 -5.05 9.59 -0.85
CA ARG A 710 -4.58 9.31 -2.21
C ARG A 710 -5.33 10.15 -3.26
N ARG A 711 -6.64 10.33 -3.11
CA ARG A 711 -7.43 11.17 -4.02
C ARG A 711 -6.99 12.65 -3.95
N ILE A 712 -6.70 13.16 -2.75
CA ILE A 712 -6.19 14.52 -2.56
C ILE A 712 -4.80 14.68 -3.22
N VAL A 713 -3.88 13.72 -3.01
CA VAL A 713 -2.55 13.74 -3.67
C VAL A 713 -2.68 13.70 -5.20
N ASN A 714 -3.55 12.82 -5.73
CA ASN A 714 -3.78 12.74 -7.16
C ASN A 714 -4.30 14.07 -7.73
N MET A 715 -5.24 14.70 -7.03
CA MET A 715 -5.81 15.99 -7.43
C MET A 715 -4.83 17.15 -7.25
N ALA A 716 -3.92 17.10 -6.27
CA ALA A 716 -2.82 18.06 -6.14
C ALA A 716 -1.91 18.03 -7.36
N ALA A 717 -1.48 16.84 -7.78
CA ALA A 717 -0.69 16.68 -9.00
C ALA A 717 -1.48 17.17 -10.24
N TRP A 718 -2.77 16.84 -10.34
CA TRP A 718 -3.64 17.34 -11.43
C TRP A 718 -3.68 18.86 -11.46
N THR A 719 -3.90 19.51 -10.31
CA THR A 719 -3.98 20.97 -10.21
C THR A 719 -2.68 21.65 -10.62
N VAL A 720 -1.51 21.04 -10.33
CA VAL A 720 -0.20 21.55 -10.75
C VAL A 720 -0.06 21.54 -12.27
N ILE A 721 -0.53 20.49 -12.94
CA ILE A 721 -0.52 20.42 -14.40
C ILE A 721 -1.44 21.49 -14.98
N ASP A 722 -2.66 21.57 -14.45
CA ASP A 722 -3.64 22.58 -14.86
C ASP A 722 -3.11 24.01 -14.69
N ALA A 723 -2.33 24.27 -13.64
CA ALA A 723 -1.70 25.56 -13.38
C ALA A 723 -0.44 25.83 -14.20
N SER A 724 0.06 24.84 -14.93
CA SER A 724 1.30 24.96 -15.72
C SER A 724 1.05 25.19 -17.20
N VAL A 725 -0.21 25.25 -17.62
CA VAL A 725 -0.64 25.48 -18.99
C VAL A 725 -1.53 26.72 -19.03
N ASP A 726 -1.29 27.63 -19.98
CA ASP A 726 -2.16 28.78 -20.19
C ASP A 726 -3.54 28.29 -20.66
N ARG A 727 -4.60 28.74 -19.98
CA ARG A 727 -5.99 28.34 -20.22
C ARG A 727 -6.72 29.21 -21.23
#